data_AF-A0A2V8VP76-F1
#
_entry.id   AF-A0A2V8VP76-F1
#
_cell.length_a   1.000
_cell.length_b   1.000
_cell.length_c   1.000
_cell.angle_alpha   90.00
_cell.angle_beta   90.00
_cell.angle_gamma   90.00
#
_symmetry.space_group_name_H-M   'P 1'
#
loop_
_entity.id
_entity.type
_entity.pdbx_description
1 polymer ?
#
loop_
_entity_poly.entity_id
_entity_poly.type
_entity_poly.pdbx_seq_one_letter_code
_entity_poly.pdbx_strand_id
1 'polypeptide(L)'
;MAAATRRYRVGLVLYLVNLAAACALAAPMAVLIDDAFGRSLSGLDLASSFRFEAIVDFLRSRHDALANHFQVLGFGVLFYAVVSAVLTGGVIDSLKSPPRSPFLPRFMGGCGRYALRYLRLIVYLGIALVGLYWLNRGLDRLIVLAFDQTDHEVAAFWIMRGKQGLALTVLLVLAAVFDLARVLTAFEDRTHMIGALMTSLGFVGRHLGSILGLYTVLLTFTLTLFVTYLLVAHALLPPSSVVLLLAAQQIVMFMRHGVRVVGLASLMAHYRAATGAPPESGDLPMGGGAPGAATLTVVTLVVVAAGAARAAQPAARPVAPPAIARQPESVARTPLSPRVVSYQIEASLDPAGGSVTGRETIVYRNATRVAMKDLAFHLYPNAFSNTHSTFMRGIPWTDEQTLQRLERMARERSWGLMKVVSVRLADGADLTARATIDDTVMTVPLPRPVPPGDSARIEVAWETLLPRTFDRMGRWGDHFDVMQWFPKPAVFTDAGWKIYPFYRTSEFFADFGTFEVTLKAPREYVVEATGVPGERHEGPDGTLSVTYRAEDVHDFAWIADRNAQVARTIFSEGPYASSPVEILYVHQPYRRRMAPRIIAAVEEGLRFYGARVMPYPYPRLVIDDLPMGLGGGMEYPMLFTTSMAWFLPQFYTAPQEVTLHEFGHQYWYGIVATNEFEEPWLDEGIDSYVTRRVMETIDPPRPGRTADGLHLYVGARLLAEGLEAPLGRFTLDLDQILGIRETPFRPIEGGLLGYPVSPFWLDLPGVGDGPFLSSKDGYAKVARDNPITTPAWGFRPGSYTGIVYDKTDVALETIGRLIGKETLDQALREYVRRFRFAHPGSDDFFAVLVETAGRARPGLDLRPFIQPLFYGTGRLDFAVASLKSREAKAPRGLVPPSRAGLEPLDRRGETPLDGSSKQYESEVIVARPGEIVLPVEILVKFEDGAEVRESWDGRDTWKRFTYEREARAASAEIDPGGIYAMDLDRTNNSLTLDRNQRAIAPLVLHWLFLVQNELHLASSLL
;
A
#
# COMPACT_ATOMS: atom_id res chain seq x y z
N MET A 1 29.76 -23.03 -37.47
CA MET A 1 28.40 -23.61 -37.67
C MET A 1 28.08 -24.77 -36.74
N ALA A 2 28.82 -25.90 -36.77
CA ALA A 2 28.47 -27.09 -35.98
C ALA A 2 28.31 -26.87 -34.46
N ALA A 3 29.16 -26.04 -33.83
CA ALA A 3 29.04 -25.69 -32.41
C ALA A 3 27.79 -24.86 -32.08
N ALA A 4 27.41 -23.91 -32.95
CA ALA A 4 26.19 -23.11 -32.81
C ALA A 4 24.94 -23.98 -32.94
N THR A 5 24.93 -24.93 -33.88
CA THR A 5 23.84 -25.90 -34.05
C THR A 5 23.66 -26.81 -32.82
N ARG A 6 24.76 -27.19 -32.14
CA ARG A 6 24.70 -27.96 -30.88
C ARG A 6 24.07 -27.15 -29.75
N ARG A 7 24.55 -25.91 -29.53
CA ARG A 7 23.99 -25.00 -28.50
C ARG A 7 22.51 -24.74 -28.73
N TYR A 8 22.09 -24.55 -29.98
CA TYR A 8 20.69 -24.39 -30.36
C TYR A 8 19.84 -25.62 -29.98
N ARG A 9 20.29 -26.84 -30.33
CA ARG A 9 19.56 -28.08 -30.01
C ARG A 9 19.40 -28.30 -28.50
N VAL A 10 20.44 -28.00 -27.72
CA VAL A 10 20.38 -28.06 -26.26
C VAL A 10 19.42 -27.03 -25.69
N GLY A 11 19.52 -25.77 -26.14
CA GLY A 11 18.60 -24.70 -25.74
C GLY A 11 17.14 -25.05 -26.06
N LEU A 12 16.88 -25.67 -27.22
CA LEU A 12 15.56 -26.12 -27.63
C LEU A 12 15.00 -27.21 -26.71
N VAL A 13 15.80 -28.22 -26.33
CA VAL A 13 15.35 -29.25 -25.38
C VAL A 13 15.02 -28.66 -24.02
N LEU A 14 15.88 -27.78 -23.48
CA LEU A 14 15.63 -27.13 -22.20
C LEU A 14 14.35 -26.29 -22.23
N TYR A 15 14.16 -25.52 -23.31
CA TYR A 15 12.95 -24.74 -23.54
C TYR A 15 11.70 -25.62 -23.62
N LEU A 16 11.73 -26.72 -24.38
CA LEU A 16 10.57 -27.61 -24.52
C LEU A 16 10.23 -28.31 -23.19
N VAL A 17 11.22 -28.72 -22.41
CA VAL A 17 10.99 -29.31 -21.08
C VAL A 17 10.45 -28.26 -20.10
N ASN A 18 10.97 -27.03 -20.13
CA ASN A 18 10.42 -25.91 -19.36
C ASN A 18 8.96 -25.64 -19.73
N LEU A 19 8.65 -25.52 -21.02
CA LEU A 19 7.30 -25.26 -21.52
C LEU A 19 6.34 -26.39 -21.13
N ALA A 20 6.74 -27.66 -21.27
CA ALA A 20 5.90 -28.80 -20.88
C ALA A 20 5.60 -28.81 -19.36
N ALA A 21 6.62 -28.58 -18.53
CA ALA A 21 6.45 -28.47 -17.08
C ALA A 21 5.57 -27.27 -16.70
N ALA A 22 5.77 -26.12 -17.36
CA ALA A 22 4.97 -24.93 -17.12
C ALA A 22 3.52 -25.13 -17.52
N CYS A 23 3.24 -25.76 -18.66
CA CYS A 23 1.88 -26.11 -19.06
C CYS A 23 1.19 -27.02 -18.03
N ALA A 24 1.90 -28.01 -17.49
CA ALA A 24 1.36 -28.91 -16.46
C ALA A 24 1.04 -28.16 -15.16
N LEU A 25 1.94 -27.27 -14.71
CA LEU A 25 1.74 -26.47 -13.50
C LEU A 25 0.76 -25.30 -13.70
N ALA A 26 0.57 -24.82 -14.92
CA ALA A 26 -0.37 -23.74 -15.23
C ALA A 26 -1.80 -24.23 -15.44
N ALA A 27 -2.00 -25.51 -15.79
CA ALA A 27 -3.32 -26.06 -16.12
C ALA A 27 -4.39 -25.87 -15.02
N PRO A 28 -4.11 -26.07 -13.72
CA PRO A 28 -5.13 -25.86 -12.69
C PRO A 28 -5.61 -24.40 -12.60
N MET A 29 -4.70 -23.43 -12.74
CA MET A 29 -5.06 -22.02 -12.79
C MET A 29 -5.89 -21.68 -14.04
N ALA A 30 -5.61 -22.31 -15.18
CA ALA A 30 -6.42 -22.10 -16.38
C ALA A 30 -7.89 -22.53 -16.16
N VAL A 31 -8.11 -23.59 -15.38
CA VAL A 31 -9.45 -24.02 -14.96
C VAL A 31 -10.08 -22.98 -14.02
N LEU A 32 -9.35 -22.49 -13.02
CA LEU A 32 -9.87 -21.46 -12.09
C LEU A 32 -10.24 -20.16 -12.82
N ILE A 33 -9.38 -19.68 -13.71
CA ILE A 33 -9.62 -18.50 -14.55
C ILE A 33 -10.86 -18.71 -15.41
N ASP A 34 -11.00 -19.89 -16.01
CA ASP A 34 -12.12 -20.19 -16.86
C ASP A 34 -13.44 -20.31 -16.08
N ASP A 35 -13.43 -20.92 -14.90
CA ASP A 35 -14.60 -21.01 -14.03
C ASP A 35 -15.07 -19.61 -13.57
N ALA A 36 -14.14 -18.68 -13.36
CA ALA A 36 -14.46 -17.31 -12.96
C ALA A 36 -14.87 -16.40 -14.13
N PHE A 37 -14.15 -16.46 -15.25
CA PHE A 37 -14.29 -15.48 -16.34
C PHE A 37 -14.87 -16.04 -17.62
N GLY A 38 -14.81 -17.36 -17.84
CA GLY A 38 -15.18 -18.00 -19.10
C GLY A 38 -16.66 -17.83 -19.46
N ARG A 39 -17.51 -17.59 -18.46
CA ARG A 39 -18.93 -17.24 -18.63
C ARG A 39 -19.29 -15.89 -18.01
N SER A 40 -18.34 -15.03 -17.67
CA SER A 40 -18.63 -13.73 -17.04
C SER A 40 -18.48 -12.61 -18.06
N LEU A 41 -19.33 -11.57 -17.99
CA LEU A 41 -19.17 -10.35 -18.76
C LEU A 41 -17.84 -9.66 -18.41
N SER A 42 -17.40 -9.77 -17.16
CA SER A 42 -16.07 -9.30 -16.73
C SER A 42 -14.94 -9.95 -17.54
N GLY A 43 -15.10 -11.19 -17.99
CA GLY A 43 -14.16 -11.86 -18.90
C GLY A 43 -14.09 -11.19 -20.29
N LEU A 44 -15.24 -10.75 -20.84
CA LEU A 44 -15.29 -10.01 -22.11
C LEU A 44 -14.66 -8.62 -21.99
N ASP A 45 -14.89 -7.96 -20.86
CA ASP A 45 -14.30 -6.65 -20.55
C ASP A 45 -12.78 -6.76 -20.37
N LEU A 46 -12.30 -7.84 -19.73
CA LEU A 46 -10.87 -8.16 -19.65
C LEU A 46 -10.24 -8.33 -21.04
N ALA A 47 -10.96 -8.97 -21.96
CA ALA A 47 -10.49 -9.19 -23.33
C ALA A 47 -10.47 -7.93 -24.21
N SER A 48 -11.17 -6.86 -23.84
CA SER A 48 -11.29 -5.64 -24.65
C SER A 48 -10.60 -4.43 -24.04
N SER A 49 -10.57 -4.35 -22.71
CA SER A 49 -10.09 -3.18 -21.95
C SER A 49 -9.19 -3.54 -20.75
N PHE A 50 -9.07 -4.84 -20.41
CA PHE A 50 -8.24 -5.36 -19.33
C PHE A 50 -8.44 -4.62 -17.99
N ARG A 51 -9.68 -4.61 -17.47
CA ARG A 51 -10.00 -3.99 -16.16
C ARG A 51 -9.30 -4.72 -15.01
N PHE A 52 -8.50 -4.01 -14.22
CA PHE A 52 -7.67 -4.60 -13.17
C PHE A 52 -8.48 -4.99 -11.93
N GLU A 53 -9.52 -4.23 -11.58
CA GLU A 53 -10.46 -4.56 -10.50
C GLU A 53 -10.98 -6.01 -10.58
N ALA A 54 -11.33 -6.49 -11.78
CA ALA A 54 -11.86 -7.85 -11.96
C ALA A 54 -10.84 -8.94 -11.60
N ILE A 55 -9.55 -8.70 -11.84
CA ILE A 55 -8.46 -9.63 -11.49
C ILE A 55 -8.24 -9.61 -9.97
N VAL A 56 -8.27 -8.43 -9.36
CA VAL A 56 -8.14 -8.27 -7.92
C VAL A 56 -9.28 -8.98 -7.19
N ASP A 57 -10.51 -8.82 -7.65
CA ASP A 57 -11.68 -9.52 -7.12
C ASP A 57 -11.55 -11.03 -7.28
N PHE A 58 -11.12 -11.54 -8.46
CA PHE A 58 -10.82 -12.96 -8.66
C PHE A 58 -9.77 -13.51 -7.70
N LEU A 59 -8.65 -12.81 -7.54
CA LEU A 59 -7.55 -13.26 -6.68
C LEU A 59 -7.97 -13.31 -5.20
N ARG A 60 -8.92 -12.48 -4.80
CA ARG A 60 -9.50 -12.49 -3.45
C ARG A 60 -10.56 -13.58 -3.29
N SER A 61 -11.54 -13.63 -4.18
CA SER A 61 -12.66 -14.57 -4.08
C SER A 61 -12.21 -16.01 -4.21
N ARG A 62 -11.06 -16.25 -4.84
CA ARG A 62 -10.44 -17.57 -5.00
C ARG A 62 -9.24 -17.80 -4.09
N HIS A 63 -9.03 -16.99 -3.05
CA HIS A 63 -7.85 -17.05 -2.17
C HIS A 63 -7.46 -18.47 -1.75
N ASP A 64 -8.41 -19.27 -1.25
CA ASP A 64 -8.09 -20.63 -0.77
C ASP A 64 -7.70 -21.59 -1.91
N ALA A 65 -8.34 -21.47 -3.07
CA ALA A 65 -7.99 -22.24 -4.25
C ALA A 65 -6.61 -21.83 -4.79
N LEU A 66 -6.30 -20.53 -4.74
CA LEU A 66 -5.03 -19.97 -5.15
C LEU A 66 -3.91 -20.37 -4.19
N ALA A 67 -4.11 -20.31 -2.88
CA ALA A 67 -3.14 -20.76 -1.88
C ALA A 67 -2.75 -22.23 -2.12
N ASN A 68 -3.74 -23.11 -2.34
CA ASN A 68 -3.47 -24.51 -2.72
C ASN A 68 -2.70 -24.63 -4.04
N HIS A 69 -3.08 -23.84 -5.04
CA HIS A 69 -2.39 -23.83 -6.34
C HIS A 69 -0.94 -23.34 -6.21
N PHE A 70 -0.67 -22.31 -5.41
CA PHE A 70 0.66 -21.79 -5.17
C PHE A 70 1.54 -22.77 -4.39
N GLN A 71 0.97 -23.56 -3.46
CA GLN A 71 1.69 -24.67 -2.84
C GLN A 71 2.10 -25.73 -3.87
N VAL A 72 1.17 -26.13 -4.75
CA VAL A 72 1.46 -27.08 -5.85
C VAL A 72 2.54 -26.52 -6.79
N LEU A 73 2.45 -25.23 -7.12
CA LEU A 73 3.46 -24.54 -7.91
C LEU A 73 4.82 -24.56 -7.21
N GLY A 74 4.88 -24.26 -5.91
CA GLY A 74 6.12 -24.30 -5.12
C GLY A 74 6.79 -25.67 -5.14
N PHE A 75 6.03 -26.75 -4.87
CA PHE A 75 6.53 -28.13 -5.01
C PHE A 75 6.96 -28.45 -6.45
N GLY A 76 6.18 -27.99 -7.44
CA GLY A 76 6.47 -28.16 -8.87
C GLY A 76 7.76 -27.46 -9.30
N VAL A 77 8.00 -26.25 -8.82
CA VAL A 77 9.21 -25.46 -9.04
C VAL A 77 10.42 -26.16 -8.42
N LEU A 78 10.30 -26.64 -7.17
CA LEU A 78 11.36 -27.40 -6.51
C LEU A 78 11.69 -28.70 -7.26
N PHE A 79 10.66 -29.45 -7.66
CA PHE A 79 10.82 -30.66 -8.46
C PHE A 79 11.46 -30.37 -9.82
N TYR A 80 11.00 -29.32 -10.50
CA TYR A 80 11.58 -28.90 -11.78
C TYR A 80 13.04 -28.49 -11.63
N ALA A 81 13.42 -27.86 -10.53
CA ALA A 81 14.81 -27.49 -10.31
C ALA A 81 15.71 -28.72 -10.11
N VAL A 82 15.20 -29.78 -9.47
CA VAL A 82 15.85 -31.11 -9.44
C VAL A 82 15.97 -31.70 -10.85
N VAL A 83 14.89 -31.69 -11.63
CA VAL A 83 14.90 -32.14 -13.04
C VAL A 83 15.92 -31.35 -13.84
N SER A 84 15.95 -30.02 -13.70
CA SER A 84 16.89 -29.15 -14.39
C SER A 84 18.33 -29.46 -14.00
N ALA A 85 18.62 -29.74 -12.73
CA ALA A 85 19.95 -30.14 -12.32
C ALA A 85 20.39 -31.43 -13.04
N VAL A 86 19.51 -32.43 -13.14
CA VAL A 86 19.77 -33.66 -13.90
C VAL A 86 19.99 -33.38 -15.39
N LEU A 87 19.17 -32.51 -16.00
CA LEU A 87 19.30 -32.10 -17.40
C LEU A 87 20.65 -31.43 -17.71
N THR A 88 21.23 -30.71 -16.74
CA THR A 88 22.56 -30.11 -16.86
C THR A 88 23.64 -31.15 -17.21
N GLY A 89 23.45 -32.42 -16.83
CA GLY A 89 24.39 -33.50 -17.17
C GLY A 89 24.38 -33.80 -18.66
N GLY A 90 23.19 -33.81 -19.26
CA GLY A 90 23.01 -33.91 -20.71
C GLY A 90 23.50 -32.68 -21.46
N VAL A 91 23.31 -31.48 -20.89
CA VAL A 91 23.82 -30.21 -21.43
C VAL A 91 25.34 -30.26 -21.54
N ILE A 92 26.03 -30.50 -20.43
CA ILE A 92 27.50 -30.50 -20.38
C ILE A 92 28.06 -31.62 -21.27
N ASP A 93 27.49 -32.83 -21.24
CA ASP A 93 27.98 -33.92 -22.08
C ASP A 93 27.79 -33.66 -23.59
N SER A 94 26.70 -33.00 -23.97
CA SER A 94 26.43 -32.59 -25.36
C SER A 94 27.36 -31.47 -25.84
N LEU A 95 27.85 -30.62 -24.93
CA LEU A 95 28.80 -29.56 -25.25
C LEU A 95 30.21 -30.10 -25.56
N LYS A 96 30.59 -31.25 -25.00
CA LYS A 96 31.92 -31.88 -25.21
C LYS A 96 32.06 -32.62 -26.55
N SER A 97 30.97 -33.04 -27.17
CA SER A 97 31.03 -34.14 -28.14
C SER A 97 31.47 -33.72 -29.55
N PRO A 98 32.20 -34.59 -30.29
CA PRO A 98 32.37 -34.44 -31.72
C PRO A 98 31.02 -34.62 -32.46
N PRO A 99 30.80 -33.95 -33.61
CA PRO A 99 29.49 -33.85 -34.29
C PRO A 99 28.90 -35.15 -34.87
N ARG A 100 29.54 -36.31 -34.65
CA ARG A 100 29.17 -37.60 -35.26
C ARG A 100 28.22 -38.48 -34.41
N SER A 101 28.02 -38.19 -33.12
CA SER A 101 27.06 -38.96 -32.28
C SER A 101 25.63 -38.40 -32.38
N PRO A 102 24.58 -39.25 -32.41
CA PRO A 102 23.19 -38.77 -32.37
C PRO A 102 22.92 -38.01 -31.06
N PHE A 103 22.34 -36.82 -31.19
CA PHE A 103 22.20 -35.85 -30.09
C PHE A 103 21.36 -36.35 -28.91
N LEU A 104 20.14 -36.85 -29.18
CA LEU A 104 19.17 -37.18 -28.12
C LEU A 104 19.60 -38.36 -27.22
N PRO A 105 20.08 -39.51 -27.77
CA PRO A 105 20.59 -40.60 -26.93
C PRO A 105 21.76 -40.17 -26.04
N ARG A 106 22.63 -39.28 -26.56
CA ARG A 106 23.75 -38.76 -25.79
C ARG A 106 23.30 -37.82 -24.68
N PHE A 107 22.45 -36.86 -24.99
CA PHE A 107 21.89 -35.93 -24.01
C PHE A 107 21.24 -36.71 -22.85
N MET A 108 20.38 -37.70 -23.15
CA MET A 108 19.73 -38.52 -22.13
C MET A 108 20.73 -39.41 -21.37
N GLY A 109 21.73 -39.96 -22.05
CA GLY A 109 22.81 -40.71 -21.41
C GLY A 109 23.63 -39.87 -20.42
N GLY A 110 23.90 -38.61 -20.75
CA GLY A 110 24.56 -37.64 -19.86
C GLY A 110 23.69 -37.30 -18.65
N CYS A 111 22.38 -37.11 -18.85
CA CYS A 111 21.45 -36.89 -17.75
C CYS A 111 21.48 -38.04 -16.73
N GLY A 112 21.35 -39.28 -17.20
CA GLY A 112 21.34 -40.45 -16.33
C GLY A 112 22.67 -40.70 -15.62
N ARG A 113 23.80 -40.55 -16.33
CA ARG A 113 25.14 -40.83 -15.79
C ARG A 113 25.50 -39.97 -14.58
N TYR A 114 25.10 -38.70 -14.59
CA TYR A 114 25.48 -37.73 -13.55
C TYR A 114 24.37 -37.43 -12.54
N ALA A 115 23.15 -37.96 -12.72
CA ALA A 115 21.97 -37.64 -11.91
C ALA A 115 22.22 -37.70 -10.39
N LEU A 116 22.66 -38.85 -9.87
CA LEU A 116 22.89 -39.03 -8.43
C LEU A 116 23.97 -38.10 -7.86
N ARG A 117 24.96 -37.74 -8.68
CA ARG A 117 26.05 -36.84 -8.28
C ARG A 117 25.54 -35.41 -8.16
N TYR A 118 24.70 -34.97 -9.09
CA TYR A 118 24.07 -33.66 -9.06
C TYR A 118 23.01 -33.53 -7.96
N LEU A 119 22.26 -34.59 -7.67
CA LEU A 119 21.37 -34.63 -6.50
C LEU A 119 22.14 -34.40 -5.19
N ARG A 120 23.34 -34.94 -5.04
CA ARG A 120 24.20 -34.66 -3.87
C ARG A 120 24.67 -33.20 -3.82
N LEU A 121 24.99 -32.60 -4.97
CA LEU A 121 25.33 -31.17 -5.03
C LEU A 121 24.15 -30.30 -4.60
N ILE A 122 22.91 -30.65 -4.96
CA ILE A 122 21.72 -29.92 -4.51
C ILE A 122 21.61 -29.90 -2.97
N VAL A 123 21.86 -31.03 -2.30
CA VAL A 123 21.86 -31.10 -0.83
C VAL A 123 22.89 -30.14 -0.22
N TYR A 124 24.10 -30.07 -0.81
CA TYR A 124 25.13 -29.13 -0.35
C TYR A 124 24.78 -27.67 -0.61
N LEU A 125 24.11 -27.37 -1.73
CA LEU A 125 23.61 -26.02 -2.00
C LEU A 125 22.56 -25.62 -0.96
N GLY A 126 21.65 -26.53 -0.61
CA GLY A 126 20.67 -26.31 0.46
C GLY A 126 21.33 -25.95 1.79
N ILE A 127 22.39 -26.67 2.19
CA ILE A 127 23.16 -26.36 3.41
C ILE A 127 23.82 -24.96 3.30
N ALA A 128 24.38 -24.61 2.14
CA ALA A 128 24.98 -23.30 1.93
C ALA A 128 23.96 -22.15 1.99
N LEU A 129 22.76 -22.34 1.44
CA LEU A 129 21.66 -21.38 1.49
C LEU A 129 21.13 -21.20 2.92
N VAL A 130 21.05 -22.27 3.71
CA VAL A 130 20.75 -22.17 5.16
C VAL A 130 21.82 -21.38 5.89
N GLY A 131 23.11 -21.58 5.57
CA GLY A 131 24.19 -20.77 6.11
C GLY A 131 24.07 -19.29 5.74
N LEU A 132 23.73 -18.98 4.49
CA LEU A 132 23.49 -17.62 4.01
C LEU A 132 22.29 -16.97 4.71
N TYR A 133 21.20 -17.72 4.94
CA TYR A 133 20.06 -17.27 5.73
C TYR A 133 20.49 -16.79 7.13
N TRP A 134 21.27 -17.60 7.85
CA TRP A 134 21.76 -17.24 9.18
C TRP A 134 22.74 -16.06 9.15
N LEU A 135 23.58 -15.97 8.12
CA LEU A 135 24.46 -14.82 7.90
C LEU A 135 23.62 -13.55 7.66
N ASN A 136 22.60 -13.61 6.82
CA ASN A 136 21.71 -12.49 6.53
C ASN A 136 21.02 -11.99 7.81
N ARG A 137 20.42 -12.91 8.59
CA ARG A 137 19.85 -12.62 9.92
C ARG A 137 20.86 -12.03 10.90
N GLY A 138 22.10 -12.50 10.87
CA GLY A 138 23.20 -11.96 11.68
C GLY A 138 23.57 -10.53 11.28
N LEU A 139 23.66 -10.27 9.98
CA LEU A 139 23.90 -8.93 9.43
C LEU A 139 22.75 -7.99 9.76
N ASP A 140 21.49 -8.44 9.69
CA ASP A 140 20.34 -7.62 10.11
C ASP A 140 20.45 -7.14 11.54
N ARG A 141 20.84 -8.03 12.46
CA ARG A 141 21.09 -7.64 13.86
C ARG A 141 22.22 -6.62 13.99
N LEU A 142 23.31 -6.78 13.25
CA LEU A 142 24.42 -5.81 13.25
C LEU A 142 24.04 -4.47 12.64
N ILE A 143 23.20 -4.48 11.61
CA ILE A 143 22.72 -3.29 10.94
C ILE A 143 21.77 -2.53 11.85
N VAL A 144 20.84 -3.22 12.51
CA VAL A 144 20.00 -2.61 13.56
C VAL A 144 20.87 -1.97 14.65
N LEU A 145 21.91 -2.66 15.11
CA LEU A 145 22.87 -2.10 16.08
C LEU A 145 23.64 -0.87 15.53
N ALA A 146 23.95 -0.83 14.23
CA ALA A 146 24.63 0.30 13.59
C ALA A 146 23.67 1.48 13.35
N PHE A 147 22.42 1.20 13.00
CA PHE A 147 21.33 2.18 12.94
C PHE A 147 21.08 2.82 14.31
N ASP A 148 21.16 2.03 15.38
CA ASP A 148 21.01 2.51 16.75
C ASP A 148 22.12 3.49 17.17
N GLN A 149 23.28 3.50 16.48
CA GLN A 149 24.42 4.38 16.78
C GLN A 149 24.64 5.52 15.76
N THR A 150 23.83 5.63 14.71
CA THR A 150 24.04 6.61 13.65
C THR A 150 22.87 7.59 13.52
N ASP A 151 23.12 8.87 13.80
CA ASP A 151 22.15 9.96 13.63
C ASP A 151 21.98 10.40 12.16
N HIS A 152 22.55 9.65 11.21
CA HIS A 152 22.65 10.04 9.81
C HIS A 152 22.04 8.99 8.87
N GLU A 153 20.87 9.32 8.31
CA GLU A 153 20.10 8.47 7.38
C GLU A 153 20.90 7.98 6.16
N VAL A 154 21.89 8.76 5.72
CA VAL A 154 22.75 8.40 4.59
C VAL A 154 23.68 7.23 4.92
N ALA A 155 24.20 7.15 6.14
CA ALA A 155 25.09 6.06 6.56
C ALA A 155 24.31 4.74 6.66
N ALA A 156 23.19 4.82 7.35
CA ALA A 156 22.10 3.86 7.39
C ALA A 156 21.76 3.24 6.02
N PHE A 157 21.52 4.09 5.02
CA PHE A 157 21.28 3.67 3.64
C PHE A 157 22.45 2.86 3.06
N TRP A 158 23.68 3.38 3.14
CA TRP A 158 24.84 2.71 2.57
C TRP A 158 25.17 1.39 3.25
N ILE A 159 24.90 1.28 4.56
CA ILE A 159 25.02 0.03 5.32
C ILE A 159 24.04 -1.02 4.78
N MET A 160 22.77 -0.66 4.58
CA MET A 160 21.78 -1.55 3.96
C MET A 160 22.17 -1.95 2.54
N ARG A 161 22.62 -0.99 1.72
CA ARG A 161 23.11 -1.27 0.36
C ARG A 161 24.33 -2.17 0.35
N GLY A 162 25.24 -1.97 1.30
CA GLY A 162 26.40 -2.83 1.51
C GLY A 162 25.98 -4.27 1.83
N LYS A 163 24.99 -4.46 2.71
CA LYS A 163 24.42 -5.79 3.02
C LYS A 163 23.81 -6.44 1.78
N GLN A 164 22.95 -5.73 1.06
CA GLN A 164 22.27 -6.25 -0.13
C GLN A 164 23.29 -6.60 -1.23
N GLY A 165 24.28 -5.73 -1.44
CA GLY A 165 25.38 -5.98 -2.36
C GLY A 165 26.22 -7.20 -1.95
N LEU A 166 26.48 -7.38 -0.65
CA LEU A 166 27.19 -8.54 -0.12
C LEU A 166 26.39 -9.83 -0.31
N ALA A 167 25.11 -9.84 0.05
CA ALA A 167 24.23 -11.00 -0.11
C ALA A 167 24.13 -11.43 -1.58
N LEU A 168 23.93 -10.48 -2.50
CA LEU A 168 23.92 -10.73 -3.94
C LEU A 168 25.28 -11.28 -4.41
N THR A 169 26.39 -10.71 -3.94
CA THR A 169 27.74 -11.19 -4.28
C THR A 169 27.94 -12.62 -3.80
N VAL A 170 27.55 -12.95 -2.57
CA VAL A 170 27.65 -14.32 -2.03
C VAL A 170 26.80 -15.30 -2.84
N LEU A 171 25.59 -14.91 -3.24
CA LEU A 171 24.74 -15.73 -4.11
C LEU A 171 25.38 -15.98 -5.48
N LEU A 172 25.95 -14.95 -6.12
CA LEU A 172 26.64 -15.11 -7.40
C LEU A 172 27.87 -16.02 -7.28
N VAL A 173 28.62 -15.91 -6.18
CA VAL A 173 29.76 -16.79 -5.89
C VAL A 173 29.30 -18.22 -5.68
N LEU A 174 28.24 -18.45 -4.89
CA LEU A 174 27.66 -19.77 -4.69
C LEU A 174 27.21 -20.37 -6.03
N ALA A 175 26.45 -19.62 -6.83
CA ALA A 175 26.02 -20.07 -8.16
C ALA A 175 27.22 -20.49 -9.03
N ALA A 176 28.27 -19.66 -9.08
CA ALA A 176 29.48 -19.97 -9.83
C ALA A 176 30.23 -21.22 -9.34
N VAL A 177 30.35 -21.39 -8.02
CA VAL A 177 31.00 -22.56 -7.40
C VAL A 177 30.24 -23.83 -7.72
N PHE A 178 28.91 -23.81 -7.62
CA PHE A 178 28.07 -24.97 -7.86
C PHE A 178 27.97 -25.32 -9.36
N ASP A 179 27.85 -24.33 -10.23
CA ASP A 179 27.92 -24.53 -11.68
C ASP A 179 29.28 -25.09 -12.10
N LEU A 180 30.38 -24.57 -11.54
CA LEU A 180 31.71 -25.12 -11.81
C LEU A 180 31.83 -26.53 -11.26
N ALA A 181 31.28 -26.83 -10.07
CA ALA A 181 31.31 -28.18 -9.51
C ALA A 181 30.54 -29.18 -10.39
N ARG A 182 29.42 -28.76 -10.98
CA ARG A 182 28.69 -29.56 -11.98
C ARG A 182 29.51 -29.76 -13.24
N VAL A 183 30.13 -28.69 -13.74
CA VAL A 183 31.08 -28.75 -14.84
C VAL A 183 32.16 -29.77 -14.54
N LEU A 184 32.93 -29.65 -13.45
CA LEU A 184 34.01 -30.59 -13.09
C LEU A 184 33.52 -32.02 -12.93
N THR A 185 32.36 -32.22 -12.31
CA THR A 185 31.76 -33.53 -12.10
C THR A 185 31.47 -34.24 -13.42
N ALA A 186 30.90 -33.54 -14.39
CA ALA A 186 30.69 -34.12 -15.71
C ALA A 186 32.00 -34.14 -16.49
N PHE A 187 32.72 -33.01 -16.54
CA PHE A 187 33.92 -32.73 -17.32
C PHE A 187 35.06 -33.70 -17.06
N GLU A 188 35.41 -33.90 -15.79
CA GLU A 188 36.50 -34.77 -15.33
C GLU A 188 35.98 -36.10 -14.76
N ASP A 189 34.70 -36.40 -14.94
CA ASP A 189 34.00 -37.58 -14.41
C ASP A 189 34.22 -37.80 -12.89
N ARG A 190 34.28 -36.72 -12.10
CA ARG A 190 34.53 -36.83 -10.65
C ARG A 190 33.42 -37.59 -9.94
N THR A 191 33.80 -38.45 -9.01
CA THR A 191 32.89 -39.23 -8.15
C THR A 191 32.69 -38.59 -6.77
N HIS A 192 33.67 -37.82 -6.27
CA HIS A 192 33.64 -37.17 -4.96
C HIS A 192 33.16 -35.70 -5.06
N MET A 193 31.90 -35.45 -4.69
CA MET A 193 31.25 -34.14 -4.85
C MET A 193 31.79 -33.03 -3.92
N ILE A 194 32.21 -33.38 -2.70
CA ILE A 194 32.87 -32.42 -1.80
C ILE A 194 34.20 -31.96 -2.41
N GLY A 195 34.98 -32.90 -2.97
CA GLY A 195 36.23 -32.56 -3.66
C GLY A 195 36.01 -31.69 -4.89
N ALA A 196 34.94 -31.94 -5.66
CA ALA A 196 34.53 -31.08 -6.76
C ALA A 196 34.19 -29.65 -6.27
N LEU A 197 33.39 -29.52 -5.21
CA LEU A 197 33.06 -28.21 -4.61
C LEU A 197 34.28 -27.46 -4.09
N MET A 198 35.18 -28.12 -3.37
CA MET A 198 36.40 -27.47 -2.85
C MET A 198 37.34 -27.02 -3.97
N THR A 199 37.42 -27.82 -5.05
CA THR A 199 38.19 -27.43 -6.24
C THR A 199 37.57 -26.23 -6.92
N SER A 200 36.23 -26.23 -7.08
CA SER A 200 35.49 -25.11 -7.64
C SER A 200 35.63 -23.85 -6.80
N LEU A 201 35.52 -23.96 -5.47
CA LEU A 201 35.68 -22.83 -4.54
C LEU A 201 37.09 -22.24 -4.64
N GLY A 202 38.12 -23.08 -4.64
CA GLY A 202 39.50 -22.64 -4.81
C GLY A 202 39.78 -22.00 -6.18
N PHE A 203 39.17 -22.53 -7.24
CA PHE A 203 39.25 -21.93 -8.57
C PHE A 203 38.53 -20.57 -8.63
N VAL A 204 37.29 -20.51 -8.12
CA VAL A 204 36.50 -19.28 -8.11
C VAL A 204 37.18 -18.19 -7.29
N GLY A 205 37.76 -18.54 -6.14
CA GLY A 205 38.54 -17.59 -5.33
C GLY A 205 39.76 -17.02 -6.06
N ARG A 206 40.51 -17.84 -6.82
CA ARG A 206 41.67 -17.39 -7.60
C ARG A 206 41.31 -16.57 -8.85
N HIS A 207 40.11 -16.77 -9.38
CA HIS A 207 39.61 -16.13 -10.61
C HIS A 207 38.35 -15.30 -10.37
N LEU A 208 38.23 -14.70 -9.18
CA LEU A 208 36.99 -14.07 -8.72
C LEU A 208 36.51 -12.96 -9.67
N GLY A 209 37.43 -12.09 -10.11
CA GLY A 209 37.08 -10.97 -11.00
C GLY A 209 36.57 -11.41 -12.38
N SER A 210 37.19 -12.40 -13.01
CA SER A 210 36.75 -12.89 -14.33
C SER A 210 35.43 -13.66 -14.25
N ILE A 211 35.21 -14.42 -13.18
CA ILE A 211 33.99 -15.19 -12.96
C ILE A 211 32.83 -14.28 -12.57
N LEU A 212 33.00 -13.36 -11.63
CA LEU A 212 31.98 -12.36 -11.32
C LEU A 212 31.66 -11.50 -12.55
N GLY A 213 32.67 -11.12 -13.35
CA GLY A 213 32.47 -10.44 -14.63
C GLY A 213 31.59 -11.25 -15.59
N LEU A 214 31.85 -12.55 -15.74
CA LEU A 214 31.01 -13.44 -16.55
C LEU A 214 29.56 -13.48 -16.05
N TYR A 215 29.34 -13.74 -14.76
CA TYR A 215 27.99 -13.81 -14.19
C TYR A 215 27.26 -12.47 -14.23
N THR A 216 27.97 -11.36 -14.09
CA THR A 216 27.41 -10.00 -14.25
C THR A 216 26.96 -9.75 -15.67
N VAL A 217 27.74 -10.17 -16.68
CA VAL A 217 27.34 -10.06 -18.10
C VAL A 217 26.12 -10.92 -18.39
N LEU A 218 26.07 -12.16 -17.90
CA LEU A 218 24.92 -13.06 -18.07
C LEU A 218 23.66 -12.49 -17.40
N LEU A 219 23.79 -11.93 -16.20
CA LEU A 219 22.71 -11.27 -15.48
C LEU A 219 22.21 -10.03 -16.23
N THR A 220 23.12 -9.16 -16.69
CA THR A 220 22.80 -7.94 -17.43
C THR A 220 22.07 -8.26 -18.73
N PHE A 221 22.51 -9.28 -19.46
CA PHE A 221 21.85 -9.72 -20.69
C PHE A 221 20.45 -10.27 -20.42
N THR A 222 20.28 -11.07 -19.35
CA THR A 222 18.97 -11.59 -18.93
C THR A 222 18.02 -10.45 -18.54
N LEU A 223 18.51 -9.47 -17.78
CA LEU A 223 17.75 -8.28 -17.40
C LEU A 223 17.38 -7.44 -18.64
N THR A 224 18.31 -7.28 -19.59
CA THR A 224 18.07 -6.54 -20.83
C THR A 224 16.98 -7.20 -21.67
N LEU A 225 17.02 -8.54 -21.81
CA LEU A 225 15.96 -9.29 -22.50
C LEU A 225 14.59 -9.09 -21.83
N PHE A 226 14.56 -9.13 -20.50
CA PHE A 226 13.34 -8.93 -19.74
C PHE A 226 12.79 -7.49 -19.87
N VAL A 227 13.64 -6.48 -19.72
CA VAL A 227 13.26 -5.06 -19.89
C VAL A 227 12.82 -4.79 -21.33
N THR A 228 13.51 -5.34 -22.33
CA THR A 228 13.12 -5.21 -23.74
C THR A 228 11.75 -5.84 -23.97
N TYR A 229 11.47 -7.00 -23.38
CA TYR A 229 10.14 -7.59 -23.42
C TYR A 229 9.08 -6.68 -22.81
N LEU A 230 9.31 -6.10 -21.62
CA LEU A 230 8.37 -5.18 -21.00
C LEU A 230 8.10 -3.96 -21.91
N LEU A 231 9.14 -3.37 -22.50
CA LEU A 231 9.00 -2.23 -23.42
C LEU A 231 8.24 -2.60 -24.71
N VAL A 232 8.50 -3.78 -25.27
CA VAL A 232 7.82 -4.26 -26.49
C VAL A 232 6.38 -4.67 -26.18
N ALA A 233 6.14 -5.34 -25.05
CA ALA A 233 4.82 -5.65 -24.55
C ALA A 233 4.02 -4.36 -24.36
N HIS A 234 4.60 -3.33 -23.75
CA HIS A 234 4.00 -2.00 -23.62
C HIS A 234 3.60 -1.37 -24.97
N ALA A 235 4.37 -1.60 -26.03
CA ALA A 235 4.14 -1.00 -27.34
C ALA A 235 3.13 -1.76 -28.23
N LEU A 236 2.82 -3.04 -27.95
CA LEU A 236 2.05 -3.93 -28.83
C LEU A 236 0.58 -4.17 -28.39
N LEU A 237 0.06 -3.39 -27.44
CA LEU A 237 -1.23 -3.56 -26.75
C LEU A 237 -2.45 -3.03 -27.53
N PRO A 238 -2.93 -3.74 -28.54
CA PRO A 238 -4.36 -4.04 -28.53
C PRO A 238 -4.60 -5.50 -28.16
N PRO A 239 -5.71 -5.85 -27.48
CA PRO A 239 -6.04 -7.23 -27.10
C PRO A 239 -6.08 -8.24 -28.26
N SER A 240 -6.12 -7.78 -29.51
CA SER A 240 -6.02 -8.61 -30.71
C SER A 240 -4.63 -9.21 -30.98
N SER A 241 -3.60 -8.89 -30.18
CA SER A 241 -2.21 -9.31 -30.40
C SER A 241 -1.69 -10.41 -29.46
N VAL A 242 -2.56 -11.13 -28.73
CA VAL A 242 -2.17 -12.20 -27.77
C VAL A 242 -1.18 -13.22 -28.35
N VAL A 243 -1.35 -13.57 -29.63
CA VAL A 243 -0.45 -14.49 -30.32
C VAL A 243 0.95 -13.90 -30.52
N LEU A 244 1.04 -12.60 -30.80
CA LEU A 244 2.32 -11.87 -30.93
C LEU A 244 3.00 -11.73 -29.57
N LEU A 245 2.24 -11.43 -28.52
CA LEU A 245 2.75 -11.36 -27.15
C LEU A 245 3.28 -12.73 -26.70
N LEU A 246 2.52 -13.80 -26.94
CA LEU A 246 2.96 -15.16 -26.66
C LEU A 246 4.23 -15.51 -27.46
N ALA A 247 4.27 -15.16 -28.74
CA ALA A 247 5.47 -15.39 -29.55
C ALA A 247 6.69 -14.64 -28.98
N ALA A 248 6.53 -13.38 -28.58
CA ALA A 248 7.59 -12.59 -27.94
C ALA A 248 8.02 -13.21 -26.61
N GLN A 249 7.08 -13.65 -25.77
CA GLN A 249 7.33 -14.36 -24.51
C GLN A 249 8.16 -15.62 -24.74
N GLN A 250 7.75 -16.46 -25.71
CA GLN A 250 8.47 -17.71 -26.01
C GLN A 250 9.86 -17.44 -26.59
N ILE A 251 10.04 -16.40 -27.40
CA ILE A 251 11.36 -15.97 -27.88
C ILE A 251 12.26 -15.61 -26.70
N VAL A 252 11.77 -14.82 -25.74
CA VAL A 252 12.54 -14.46 -24.55
C VAL A 252 12.89 -15.68 -23.71
N MET A 253 11.95 -16.58 -23.46
CA MET A 253 12.21 -17.82 -22.71
C MET A 253 13.27 -18.68 -23.41
N PHE A 254 13.17 -18.83 -24.73
CA PHE A 254 14.16 -19.56 -25.52
C PHE A 254 15.55 -18.90 -25.43
N MET A 255 15.62 -17.58 -25.59
CA MET A 255 16.88 -16.82 -25.48
C MET A 255 17.51 -16.97 -24.09
N ARG A 256 16.72 -16.93 -23.01
CA ARG A 256 17.22 -17.13 -21.64
C ARG A 256 17.82 -18.52 -21.44
N HIS A 257 17.21 -19.58 -21.97
CA HIS A 257 17.83 -20.91 -21.95
C HIS A 257 19.13 -20.95 -22.78
N GLY A 258 19.19 -20.21 -23.89
CA GLY A 258 20.42 -20.00 -24.66
C GLY A 258 21.54 -19.36 -23.83
N VAL A 259 21.23 -18.32 -23.06
CA VAL A 259 22.17 -17.63 -22.16
C VAL A 259 22.74 -18.58 -21.13
N ARG A 260 21.91 -19.44 -20.53
CA ARG A 260 22.36 -20.44 -19.57
C ARG A 260 23.34 -21.45 -20.18
N VAL A 261 23.04 -21.94 -21.39
CA VAL A 261 23.93 -22.86 -22.12
C VAL A 261 25.25 -22.17 -22.48
N VAL A 262 25.21 -20.90 -22.87
CA VAL A 262 26.41 -20.09 -23.14
C VAL A 262 27.21 -19.87 -21.86
N GLY A 263 26.56 -19.59 -20.72
CA GLY A 263 27.22 -19.42 -19.43
C GLY A 263 28.02 -20.64 -19.01
N LEU A 264 27.41 -21.84 -19.08
CA LEU A 264 28.09 -23.10 -18.79
C LEU A 264 29.26 -23.36 -19.76
N ALA A 265 29.07 -23.10 -21.05
CA ALA A 265 30.13 -23.25 -22.05
C ALA A 265 31.31 -22.28 -21.80
N SER A 266 31.01 -21.03 -21.44
CA SER A 266 32.02 -20.02 -21.10
C SER A 266 32.78 -20.38 -19.83
N LEU A 267 32.08 -20.91 -18.81
CA LEU A 267 32.71 -21.39 -17.58
C LEU A 267 33.64 -22.58 -17.84
N MET A 268 33.22 -23.53 -18.67
CA MET A 268 34.05 -24.65 -19.15
C MET A 268 35.31 -24.17 -19.88
N ALA A 269 35.15 -23.23 -20.82
CA ALA A 269 36.26 -22.68 -21.58
C ALA A 269 37.25 -21.92 -20.68
N HIS A 270 36.73 -21.15 -19.72
CA HIS A 270 37.53 -20.42 -18.75
C HIS A 270 38.34 -21.36 -17.85
N TYR A 271 37.71 -22.40 -17.32
CA TYR A 271 38.39 -23.43 -16.53
C TYR A 271 39.51 -24.10 -17.32
N ARG A 272 39.23 -24.56 -18.54
CA ARG A 272 40.24 -25.19 -19.43
C ARG A 272 41.43 -24.28 -19.71
N ALA A 273 41.17 -23.00 -20.00
CA ALA A 273 42.21 -22.03 -20.29
C ALA A 273 43.13 -21.80 -19.09
N ALA A 274 42.59 -21.78 -17.87
CA ALA A 274 43.37 -21.62 -16.65
C ALA A 274 44.10 -22.90 -16.20
N THR A 275 43.64 -24.11 -16.59
CA THR A 275 44.26 -25.38 -16.18
C THR A 275 45.11 -26.05 -17.26
N GLY A 276 45.21 -25.49 -18.47
CA GLY A 276 46.02 -26.03 -19.56
C GLY A 276 45.52 -27.34 -20.17
N ALA A 277 44.22 -27.65 -20.04
CA ALA A 277 43.63 -28.86 -20.61
C ALA A 277 43.58 -28.78 -22.16
N PRO A 278 43.84 -29.89 -22.90
CA PRO A 278 43.92 -29.86 -24.35
C PRO A 278 42.56 -29.49 -25.01
N PRO A 279 42.56 -28.69 -26.09
CA PRO A 279 41.32 -28.29 -26.77
C PRO A 279 40.71 -29.45 -27.57
N GLU A 280 39.39 -29.64 -27.46
CA GLU A 280 38.63 -30.49 -28.38
C GLU A 280 37.96 -29.63 -29.46
N SER A 281 37.80 -30.19 -30.66
CA SER A 281 37.32 -29.45 -31.84
C SER A 281 35.95 -28.78 -31.66
N GLY A 282 35.95 -27.44 -31.57
CA GLY A 282 34.73 -26.60 -31.56
C GLY A 282 34.69 -25.49 -30.52
N ASP A 283 35.75 -25.31 -29.73
CA ASP A 283 35.86 -24.23 -28.75
C ASP A 283 36.20 -22.89 -29.43
N LEU A 284 35.35 -21.89 -29.22
CA LEU A 284 35.76 -20.49 -29.36
C LEU A 284 35.68 -19.85 -27.97
N PRO A 285 36.78 -19.31 -27.42
CA PRO A 285 36.72 -18.41 -26.28
C PRO A 285 36.01 -17.12 -26.73
N MET A 286 35.18 -16.53 -25.85
CA MET A 286 35.02 -15.09 -25.90
C MET A 286 36.41 -14.52 -25.60
N GLY A 287 37.06 -13.98 -26.65
CA GLY A 287 38.48 -13.67 -26.66
C GLY A 287 38.95 -12.93 -25.39
N GLY A 288 40.10 -13.34 -24.87
CA GLY A 288 40.79 -12.69 -23.77
C GLY A 288 41.15 -11.26 -24.12
N GLY A 289 40.28 -10.35 -23.73
CA GLY A 289 40.44 -8.91 -23.74
C GLY A 289 39.26 -8.37 -22.95
N ALA A 290 39.51 -7.43 -22.03
CA ALA A 290 38.43 -6.71 -21.36
C ALA A 290 37.37 -6.30 -22.41
N PRO A 291 36.06 -6.42 -22.14
CA PRO A 291 35.04 -6.09 -23.12
C PRO A 291 35.01 -4.57 -23.33
N GLY A 292 35.93 -4.08 -24.17
CA GLY A 292 35.71 -2.90 -24.96
C GLY A 292 34.66 -3.25 -26.00
N ALA A 293 33.45 -2.73 -25.82
CA ALA A 293 32.43 -2.47 -26.83
C ALA A 293 32.63 -3.22 -28.17
N ALA A 294 32.21 -4.49 -28.22
CA ALA A 294 31.97 -5.19 -29.48
C ALA A 294 30.47 -5.44 -29.60
N THR A 295 29.82 -4.41 -30.13
CA THR A 295 28.56 -4.36 -30.86
C THR A 295 28.04 -5.74 -31.31
N LEU A 296 27.23 -6.38 -30.47
CA LEU A 296 26.19 -7.26 -30.97
C LEU A 296 25.00 -6.35 -31.29
N THR A 297 24.79 -6.09 -32.57
CA THR A 297 23.73 -5.23 -33.12
C THR A 297 22.35 -5.76 -32.70
N VAL A 298 21.85 -5.29 -31.56
CA VAL A 298 20.43 -5.23 -31.24
C VAL A 298 19.95 -3.91 -31.82
N VAL A 299 19.44 -3.94 -33.05
CA VAL A 299 18.72 -2.82 -33.65
C VAL A 299 17.24 -3.00 -33.39
N THR A 300 16.60 -1.87 -33.05
CA THR A 300 15.16 -1.58 -32.82
C THR A 300 14.61 -2.06 -31.47
N LEU A 301 14.11 -1.24 -30.53
CA LEU A 301 13.45 0.07 -30.65
C LEU A 301 13.41 0.78 -29.25
N VAL A 302 14.31 1.74 -28.97
CA VAL A 302 14.22 2.62 -27.77
C VAL A 302 14.34 4.12 -28.11
N VAL A 303 14.43 4.50 -29.38
CA VAL A 303 14.75 5.89 -29.78
C VAL A 303 13.51 6.74 -30.13
N VAL A 304 12.35 6.56 -29.49
CA VAL A 304 11.22 7.52 -29.70
C VAL A 304 10.69 8.18 -28.41
N ALA A 305 11.20 7.87 -27.21
CA ALA A 305 10.71 8.51 -25.97
C ALA A 305 11.71 9.47 -25.27
N ALA A 306 12.80 9.87 -25.93
CA ALA A 306 13.77 10.83 -25.37
C ALA A 306 13.91 12.10 -26.22
N GLY A 307 12.80 12.52 -26.83
CA GLY A 307 12.74 13.66 -27.76
C GLY A 307 11.61 14.63 -27.44
N ALA A 308 11.52 15.13 -26.21
CA ALA A 308 10.81 16.38 -25.92
C ALA A 308 11.26 16.98 -24.58
N ALA A 309 11.45 18.31 -24.59
CA ALA A 309 11.69 19.19 -23.46
C ALA A 309 13.05 19.10 -22.75
N ARG A 310 14.11 19.39 -23.51
CA ARG A 310 15.27 20.09 -22.94
C ARG A 310 14.89 21.57 -22.81
N ALA A 311 14.18 21.92 -21.74
CA ALA A 311 14.03 23.30 -21.31
C ALA A 311 15.08 23.55 -20.22
N ALA A 312 16.01 24.46 -20.51
CA ALA A 312 16.99 24.92 -19.54
C ALA A 312 16.26 25.54 -18.34
N GLN A 313 16.42 24.93 -17.17
CA GLN A 313 16.07 25.56 -15.90
C GLN A 313 17.03 26.73 -15.66
N PRO A 314 16.56 27.97 -15.44
CA PRO A 314 17.44 29.02 -14.98
C PRO A 314 17.88 28.69 -13.55
N ALA A 315 19.16 28.90 -13.27
CA ALA A 315 19.70 28.80 -11.91
C ALA A 315 18.87 29.68 -10.97
N ALA A 316 18.27 29.07 -9.95
CA ALA A 316 17.57 29.78 -8.90
C ALA A 316 18.55 30.76 -8.24
N ARG A 317 18.32 32.06 -8.42
CA ARG A 317 19.01 33.10 -7.65
C ARG A 317 18.57 32.99 -6.18
N PRO A 318 19.47 33.21 -5.21
CA PRO A 318 19.06 33.42 -3.83
C PRO A 318 18.17 34.67 -3.80
N VAL A 319 16.87 34.45 -3.58
CA VAL A 319 15.91 35.54 -3.34
C VAL A 319 16.18 36.03 -1.92
N ALA A 320 16.65 37.26 -1.79
CA ALA A 320 16.71 37.94 -0.50
C ALA A 320 15.31 37.95 0.12
N PRO A 321 15.17 37.78 1.44
CA PRO A 321 13.86 37.74 2.09
C PRO A 321 13.06 38.99 1.71
N PRO A 322 11.84 38.87 1.18
CA PRO A 322 10.98 40.03 1.02
C PRO A 322 10.73 40.60 2.41
N ALA A 323 10.83 41.92 2.53
CA ALA A 323 10.49 42.61 3.76
C ALA A 323 9.10 42.17 4.20
N ILE A 324 8.99 41.69 5.43
CA ILE A 324 7.73 41.38 6.09
C ILE A 324 6.84 42.60 5.91
N ALA A 325 5.80 42.48 5.10
CA ALA A 325 4.73 43.45 5.10
C ALA A 325 4.16 43.41 6.51
N ARG A 326 4.43 44.45 7.30
CA ARG A 326 3.74 44.70 8.57
C ARG A 326 2.24 44.53 8.30
N GLN A 327 1.59 43.59 8.98
CA GLN A 327 0.15 43.67 9.03
C GLN A 327 -0.23 44.94 9.79
N PRO A 328 -1.27 45.66 9.34
CA PRO A 328 -1.92 46.67 10.16
C PRO A 328 -2.42 46.01 11.45
N GLU A 329 -2.46 46.78 12.52
CA GLU A 329 -3.05 46.40 13.81
C GLU A 329 -4.36 45.63 13.62
N SER A 330 -4.53 44.59 14.44
CA SER A 330 -5.66 43.66 14.49
C SER A 330 -7.00 44.30 14.10
N VAL A 331 -7.40 44.15 12.84
CA VAL A 331 -8.82 44.24 12.50
C VAL A 331 -9.44 43.01 13.15
N ALA A 332 -10.16 43.21 14.26
CA ALA A 332 -10.81 42.14 15.00
C ALA A 332 -11.65 41.28 14.03
N ARG A 333 -11.13 40.10 13.66
CA ARG A 333 -11.89 39.12 12.89
C ARG A 333 -13.02 38.63 13.79
N THR A 334 -14.20 38.47 13.22
CA THR A 334 -15.32 37.84 13.95
C THR A 334 -14.88 36.42 14.34
N PRO A 335 -14.96 36.03 15.63
CA PRO A 335 -14.65 34.68 16.06
C PRO A 335 -15.38 33.63 15.22
N LEU A 336 -14.66 32.60 14.78
CA LEU A 336 -15.24 31.51 14.01
C LEU A 336 -15.84 30.42 14.92
N SER A 337 -15.39 30.37 16.17
CA SER A 337 -15.84 29.45 17.21
C SER A 337 -16.36 30.19 18.45
N PRO A 338 -17.04 29.49 19.39
CA PRO A 338 -17.39 30.05 20.70
C PRO A 338 -16.19 30.41 21.59
N ARG A 339 -14.97 29.94 21.27
CA ARG A 339 -13.73 30.13 22.03
C ARG A 339 -13.90 29.80 23.52
N VAL A 340 -14.18 28.53 23.81
CA VAL A 340 -14.45 28.03 25.17
C VAL A 340 -13.21 28.15 26.06
N VAL A 341 -12.01 28.10 25.47
CA VAL A 341 -10.74 28.12 26.18
C VAL A 341 -9.76 29.14 25.59
N SER A 342 -8.92 29.75 26.42
CA SER A 342 -7.80 30.58 25.98
C SER A 342 -6.52 30.20 26.70
N TYR A 343 -5.42 30.12 25.95
CA TYR A 343 -4.10 29.74 26.42
C TYR A 343 -3.10 30.88 26.25
N GLN A 344 -2.36 31.18 27.31
CA GLN A 344 -1.12 31.94 27.26
C GLN A 344 0.00 31.02 27.74
N ILE A 345 0.90 30.62 26.85
CA ILE A 345 1.93 29.63 27.14
C ILE A 345 3.32 30.25 26.95
N GLU A 346 4.21 30.03 27.91
CA GLU A 346 5.64 30.25 27.74
C GLU A 346 6.36 28.91 27.89
N ALA A 347 7.15 28.53 26.88
CA ALA A 347 7.86 27.26 26.88
C ALA A 347 9.29 27.39 26.37
N SER A 348 10.19 26.58 26.94
CA SER A 348 11.61 26.55 26.58
C SER A 348 12.08 25.14 26.27
N LEU A 349 12.73 24.97 25.13
CA LEU A 349 13.40 23.74 24.71
C LEU A 349 14.76 23.62 25.42
N ASP A 350 15.01 22.47 26.03
CA ASP A 350 16.35 22.03 26.39
C ASP A 350 16.74 20.85 25.47
N PRO A 351 17.49 21.09 24.38
CA PRO A 351 17.89 20.03 23.47
C PRO A 351 18.80 18.97 24.11
N ALA A 352 19.67 19.39 25.05
CA ALA A 352 20.62 18.50 25.71
C ALA A 352 19.89 17.53 26.65
N GLY A 353 18.96 18.05 27.46
CA GLY A 353 18.08 17.24 28.30
C GLY A 353 16.99 16.48 27.53
N GLY A 354 16.65 16.94 26.32
CA GLY A 354 15.52 16.39 25.55
C GLY A 354 14.18 16.71 26.20
N SER A 355 14.03 17.92 26.75
CA SER A 355 12.84 18.30 27.51
C SER A 355 12.31 19.66 27.09
N VAL A 356 11.03 19.88 27.38
CA VAL A 356 10.35 21.17 27.23
C VAL A 356 9.79 21.54 28.59
N THR A 357 10.20 22.71 29.10
CA THR A 357 9.66 23.27 30.35
C THR A 357 8.67 24.37 30.00
N GLY A 358 7.52 24.37 30.67
CA GLY A 358 6.43 25.27 30.33
C GLY A 358 5.68 25.83 31.53
N ARG A 359 5.10 27.01 31.33
CA ARG A 359 4.02 27.55 32.15
C ARG A 359 2.92 28.04 31.25
N GLU A 360 1.69 27.79 31.65
CA GLU A 360 0.50 28.25 30.95
C GLU A 360 -0.47 28.92 31.90
N THR A 361 -1.17 29.91 31.37
CA THR A 361 -2.41 30.42 31.94
C THR A 361 -3.55 30.01 31.04
N ILE A 362 -4.51 29.29 31.61
CA ILE A 362 -5.72 28.82 30.95
C ILE A 362 -6.89 29.62 31.51
N VAL A 363 -7.74 30.15 30.62
CA VAL A 363 -9.10 30.57 30.99
C VAL A 363 -10.06 29.61 30.32
N TYR A 364 -10.78 28.82 31.12
CA TYR A 364 -11.76 27.86 30.64
C TYR A 364 -13.16 28.32 31.01
N ARG A 365 -14.01 28.57 30.02
CA ARG A 365 -15.38 29.01 30.19
C ARG A 365 -16.32 27.81 30.27
N ASN A 366 -17.16 27.75 31.28
CA ASN A 366 -18.21 26.73 31.34
C ASN A 366 -19.36 27.11 30.39
N ALA A 367 -19.34 26.56 29.17
CA ALA A 367 -20.40 26.78 28.18
C ALA A 367 -21.63 25.86 28.36
N THR A 368 -21.63 24.99 29.38
CA THR A 368 -22.67 23.97 29.61
C THR A 368 -23.79 24.47 30.52
N ARG A 369 -24.81 23.63 30.75
CA ARG A 369 -25.94 23.91 31.67
C ARG A 369 -25.67 23.45 33.10
N VAL A 370 -24.56 22.76 33.36
CA VAL A 370 -24.23 22.17 34.66
C VAL A 370 -23.02 22.88 35.27
N ALA A 371 -22.98 22.98 36.61
CA ALA A 371 -21.84 23.59 37.28
C ALA A 371 -20.62 22.65 37.24
N MET A 372 -19.47 23.18 36.82
CA MET A 372 -18.20 22.46 36.71
C MET A 372 -17.50 22.42 38.08
N LYS A 373 -17.32 21.22 38.64
CA LYS A 373 -16.85 21.01 40.03
C LYS A 373 -15.36 20.69 40.14
N ASP A 374 -14.76 20.30 39.04
CA ASP A 374 -13.39 19.86 38.87
C ASP A 374 -12.92 20.31 37.50
N LEU A 375 -11.60 20.23 37.27
CA LEU A 375 -10.98 20.39 35.97
C LEU A 375 -10.36 19.06 35.57
N ALA A 376 -10.43 18.72 34.28
CA ALA A 376 -9.76 17.56 33.75
C ALA A 376 -8.81 17.95 32.61
N PHE A 377 -7.63 17.31 32.59
CA PHE A 377 -6.58 17.54 31.60
C PHE A 377 -6.09 16.22 31.05
N HIS A 378 -5.73 16.20 29.78
CA HIS A 378 -4.95 15.15 29.15
C HIS A 378 -3.45 15.45 29.28
N LEU A 379 -2.71 14.45 29.76
CA LEU A 379 -1.26 14.44 29.90
C LEU A 379 -0.68 13.38 28.94
N TYR A 380 -0.90 13.55 27.63
CA TYR A 380 -0.57 12.56 26.60
C TYR A 380 0.86 11.99 26.67
N PRO A 381 1.93 12.75 27.00
CA PRO A 381 3.28 12.20 27.08
C PRO A 381 3.44 11.10 28.14
N ASN A 382 2.54 11.01 29.12
CA ASN A 382 2.53 9.92 30.10
C ASN A 382 2.28 8.55 29.47
N ALA A 383 1.68 8.49 28.28
CA ALA A 383 1.52 7.24 27.53
C ALA A 383 2.87 6.58 27.20
N PHE A 384 3.94 7.38 27.09
CA PHE A 384 5.29 6.92 26.78
C PHE A 384 6.17 6.78 28.02
N SER A 385 5.60 6.78 29.23
CA SER A 385 6.37 6.74 30.48
C SER A 385 6.88 5.36 30.87
N ASN A 386 6.22 4.31 30.38
CA ASN A 386 6.53 2.91 30.63
C ASN A 386 5.65 2.01 29.73
N THR A 387 5.81 0.69 29.82
CA THR A 387 5.06 -0.29 29.04
C THR A 387 3.66 -0.63 29.58
N HIS A 388 3.22 -0.01 30.68
CA HIS A 388 1.95 -0.30 31.34
C HIS A 388 0.82 0.69 31.02
N SER A 389 1.10 1.80 30.33
CA SER A 389 0.07 2.76 29.92
C SER A 389 -1.00 2.10 29.04
N THR A 390 -2.19 2.71 28.97
CA THR A 390 -3.28 2.23 28.11
C THR A 390 -2.85 2.15 26.64
N PHE A 391 -2.12 3.16 26.17
CA PHE A 391 -1.52 3.19 24.83
C PHE A 391 -0.61 1.99 24.57
N MET A 392 0.34 1.72 25.47
CA MET A 392 1.34 0.67 25.29
C MET A 392 0.74 -0.74 25.38
N ARG A 393 -0.28 -0.93 26.23
CA ARG A 393 -1.03 -2.19 26.31
C ARG A 393 -1.85 -2.48 25.05
N GLY A 394 -2.11 -1.47 24.22
CA GLY A 394 -2.76 -1.62 22.92
C GLY A 394 -1.87 -2.22 21.82
N ILE A 395 -0.58 -2.45 22.09
CA ILE A 395 0.37 -3.01 21.11
C ILE A 395 0.12 -4.52 20.95
N PRO A 396 -0.20 -5.02 19.73
CA PRO A 396 -0.42 -6.44 19.50
C PRO A 396 0.86 -7.26 19.74
N TRP A 397 0.72 -8.45 20.33
CA TRP A 397 1.85 -9.38 20.52
C TRP A 397 2.50 -9.85 19.21
N THR A 398 1.76 -9.76 18.11
CA THR A 398 2.25 -10.08 16.76
C THR A 398 3.07 -8.95 16.14
N ASP A 399 3.12 -7.77 16.77
CA ASP A 399 3.87 -6.62 16.30
C ASP A 399 5.31 -6.63 16.85
N GLU A 400 6.11 -7.60 16.37
CA GLU A 400 7.50 -7.78 16.82
C GLU A 400 8.35 -6.52 16.66
N GLN A 401 8.07 -5.68 15.65
CA GLN A 401 8.85 -4.47 15.39
C GLN A 401 8.62 -3.40 16.46
N THR A 402 7.35 -3.14 16.79
CA THR A 402 7.01 -2.18 17.84
C THR A 402 7.51 -2.68 19.21
N LEU A 403 7.41 -3.99 19.46
CA LEU A 403 7.97 -4.61 20.67
C LEU A 403 9.50 -4.44 20.77
N GLN A 404 10.24 -4.60 19.66
CA GLN A 404 11.68 -4.33 19.63
C GLN A 404 12.02 -2.85 19.91
N ARG A 405 11.20 -1.91 19.39
CA ARG A 405 11.36 -0.48 19.68
C ARG A 405 11.15 -0.20 21.18
N LEU A 406 10.17 -0.85 21.81
CA LEU A 406 9.94 -0.74 23.26
C LEU A 406 11.09 -1.31 24.08
N GLU A 407 11.62 -2.47 23.71
CA GLU A 407 12.79 -3.04 24.37
C GLU A 407 13.99 -2.07 24.29
N ARG A 408 14.17 -1.40 23.14
CA ARG A 408 15.21 -0.38 22.99
C ARG A 408 14.96 0.83 23.90
N MET A 409 13.75 1.38 23.91
CA MET A 409 13.40 2.48 24.81
C MET A 409 13.68 2.14 26.28
N ALA A 410 13.36 0.90 26.69
CA ALA A 410 13.66 0.40 28.02
C ALA A 410 15.17 0.33 28.30
N ARG A 411 15.98 -0.16 27.35
CA ARG A 411 17.45 -0.25 27.47
C ARG A 411 18.11 1.13 27.54
N GLU A 412 17.66 2.06 26.70
CA GLU A 412 18.21 3.41 26.58
C GLU A 412 17.66 4.38 27.62
N ARG A 413 16.60 3.99 28.34
CA ARG A 413 15.84 4.87 29.24
C ARG A 413 15.32 6.12 28.52
N SER A 414 14.92 5.97 27.27
CA SER A 414 14.45 7.05 26.39
C SER A 414 12.93 7.21 26.40
N TRP A 415 12.33 7.07 27.59
CA TRP A 415 10.90 7.23 27.85
C TRP A 415 10.46 8.70 27.83
N GLY A 416 9.17 8.93 27.57
CA GLY A 416 8.53 10.24 27.62
C GLY A 416 7.67 10.38 28.87
N LEU A 417 7.50 11.60 29.37
CA LEU A 417 6.67 11.84 30.56
C LEU A 417 6.28 13.31 30.64
N MET A 418 5.08 13.60 31.14
CA MET A 418 4.71 14.95 31.56
C MET A 418 4.62 15.03 33.08
N LYS A 419 5.52 15.81 33.68
CA LYS A 419 5.50 16.10 35.11
C LYS A 419 4.84 17.45 35.35
N VAL A 420 3.66 17.42 35.97
CA VAL A 420 3.00 18.64 36.46
C VAL A 420 3.71 19.13 37.72
N VAL A 421 4.23 20.35 37.68
CA VAL A 421 4.99 20.99 38.78
C VAL A 421 4.05 21.72 39.73
N SER A 422 3.05 22.44 39.20
CA SER A 422 2.06 23.11 40.02
C SER A 422 0.76 23.38 39.26
N VAL A 423 -0.36 23.37 39.96
CA VAL A 423 -1.68 23.83 39.48
C VAL A 423 -2.21 24.87 40.45
N ARG A 424 -2.47 26.09 39.99
CA ARG A 424 -2.92 27.21 40.82
C ARG A 424 -4.12 27.92 40.22
N LEU A 425 -4.98 28.45 41.07
CA LEU A 425 -6.04 29.37 40.66
C LEU A 425 -5.53 30.81 40.62
N ALA A 426 -6.25 31.67 39.89
CA ALA A 426 -5.93 33.10 39.79
C ALA A 426 -5.95 33.86 41.14
N ASP A 427 -6.64 33.34 42.15
CA ASP A 427 -6.63 33.90 43.52
C ASP A 427 -5.41 33.46 44.35
N GLY A 428 -4.50 32.68 43.75
CA GLY A 428 -3.28 32.17 44.38
C GLY A 428 -3.45 30.82 45.10
N ALA A 429 -4.65 30.23 45.11
CA ALA A 429 -4.87 28.92 45.73
C ALA A 429 -4.09 27.82 45.00
N ASP A 430 -3.24 27.08 45.73
CA ASP A 430 -2.49 25.95 45.20
C ASP A 430 -3.33 24.66 45.27
N LEU A 431 -3.66 24.10 44.10
CA LEU A 431 -4.45 22.89 43.94
C LEU A 431 -3.59 21.66 43.64
N THR A 432 -2.26 21.78 43.62
CA THR A 432 -1.34 20.71 43.19
C THR A 432 -1.55 19.42 44.00
N ALA A 433 -1.70 19.53 45.33
CA ALA A 433 -1.92 18.37 46.19
C ALA A 433 -3.33 17.74 46.06
N ARG A 434 -4.26 18.40 45.35
CA ARG A 434 -5.60 17.88 45.05
C ARG A 434 -5.65 17.17 43.71
N ALA A 435 -4.65 17.37 42.85
CA ALA A 435 -4.61 16.73 41.54
C ALA A 435 -4.44 15.21 41.68
N THR A 436 -5.27 14.45 40.97
CA THR A 436 -5.12 13.00 40.83
C THR A 436 -4.79 12.71 39.38
N ILE A 437 -3.71 11.96 39.15
CA ILE A 437 -3.29 11.54 37.81
C ILE A 437 -3.51 10.03 37.70
N ASP A 438 -4.28 9.64 36.70
CA ASP A 438 -4.49 8.25 36.30
C ASP A 438 -4.08 8.11 34.83
N ASP A 439 -2.98 7.38 34.58
CA ASP A 439 -2.37 7.21 33.27
C ASP A 439 -2.08 8.55 32.55
N THR A 440 -2.88 8.89 31.53
CA THR A 440 -2.77 10.12 30.74
C THR A 440 -3.84 11.16 31.08
N VAL A 441 -4.56 11.00 32.20
CA VAL A 441 -5.64 11.90 32.62
C VAL A 441 -5.33 12.47 34.00
N MET A 442 -5.43 13.80 34.14
CA MET A 442 -5.35 14.49 35.42
C MET A 442 -6.69 15.11 35.77
N THR A 443 -7.19 14.87 36.98
CA THR A 443 -8.41 15.51 37.52
C THR A 443 -8.05 16.38 38.72
N VAL A 444 -8.57 17.60 38.77
CA VAL A 444 -8.27 18.60 39.80
C VAL A 444 -9.58 19.13 40.40
N PRO A 445 -9.98 18.68 41.61
CA PRO A 445 -11.18 19.18 42.28
C PRO A 445 -11.08 20.67 42.62
N LEU A 446 -12.10 21.44 42.23
CA LEU A 446 -12.17 22.88 42.50
C LEU A 446 -12.71 23.14 43.92
N PRO A 447 -12.19 24.16 44.63
CA PRO A 447 -12.72 24.56 45.93
C PRO A 447 -14.15 25.14 45.85
N ARG A 448 -14.53 25.69 44.68
CA ARG A 448 -15.87 26.18 44.38
C ARG A 448 -16.24 25.80 42.94
N PRO A 449 -17.45 25.28 42.70
CA PRO A 449 -17.90 25.00 41.33
C PRO A 449 -17.99 26.27 40.48
N VAL A 450 -17.71 26.16 39.18
CA VAL A 450 -17.89 27.23 38.18
C VAL A 450 -19.30 27.13 37.59
N PRO A 451 -20.18 28.11 37.82
CA PRO A 451 -21.53 28.11 37.25
C PRO A 451 -21.54 28.13 35.71
N PRO A 452 -22.66 27.74 35.07
CA PRO A 452 -22.91 27.99 33.65
C PRO A 452 -22.64 29.44 33.25
N GLY A 453 -21.83 29.63 32.21
CA GLY A 453 -21.45 30.93 31.65
C GLY A 453 -20.20 31.58 32.27
N ASP A 454 -19.81 31.19 33.48
CA ASP A 454 -18.61 31.69 34.18
C ASP A 454 -17.33 30.96 33.72
N SER A 455 -16.16 31.47 34.12
CA SER A 455 -14.86 30.91 33.76
C SER A 455 -13.98 30.61 34.98
N ALA A 456 -13.16 29.57 34.86
CA ALA A 456 -12.01 29.36 35.74
C ALA A 456 -10.73 29.88 35.06
N ARG A 457 -9.88 30.57 35.82
CA ARG A 457 -8.53 30.93 35.40
C ARG A 457 -7.51 30.14 36.21
N ILE A 458 -6.70 29.36 35.51
CA ILE A 458 -5.78 28.38 36.08
C ILE A 458 -4.38 28.63 35.54
N GLU A 459 -3.39 28.53 36.42
CA GLU A 459 -1.98 28.53 36.06
C GLU A 459 -1.43 27.13 36.26
N VAL A 460 -0.82 26.55 35.22
CA VAL A 460 -0.16 25.25 35.27
C VAL A 460 1.29 25.41 34.89
N ALA A 461 2.19 24.79 35.65
CA ALA A 461 3.60 24.67 35.30
C ALA A 461 3.95 23.19 35.15
N TRP A 462 4.74 22.84 34.14
CA TRP A 462 5.09 21.46 33.85
C TRP A 462 6.47 21.32 33.21
N GLU A 463 6.93 20.08 33.15
CA GLU A 463 8.10 19.62 32.42
C GLU A 463 7.70 18.40 31.59
N THR A 464 7.92 18.46 30.28
CA THR A 464 7.68 17.35 29.36
C THR A 464 9.03 16.79 28.92
N LEU A 465 9.29 15.53 29.25
CA LEU A 465 10.40 14.76 28.73
C LEU A 465 10.00 14.16 27.38
N LEU A 466 10.76 14.45 26.33
CA LEU A 466 10.50 13.95 24.99
C LEU A 466 11.12 12.55 24.84
N PRO A 467 10.32 11.52 24.50
CA PRO A 467 10.86 10.20 24.25
C PRO A 467 11.79 10.21 23.03
N ARG A 468 12.64 9.19 22.89
CA ARG A 468 13.13 8.86 21.53
C ARG A 468 11.90 8.61 20.68
N THR A 469 11.84 9.25 19.51
CA THR A 469 10.71 9.18 18.60
C THR A 469 10.19 7.75 18.46
N PHE A 470 8.96 7.53 18.93
CA PHE A 470 8.31 6.22 18.99
C PHE A 470 6.99 6.24 18.22
N ASP A 471 6.11 7.18 18.59
CA ASP A 471 4.83 7.43 17.94
C ASP A 471 4.41 8.87 18.25
N ARG A 472 3.92 9.61 17.24
CA ARG A 472 3.36 10.99 17.26
C ARG A 472 4.20 12.15 17.82
N MET A 473 5.15 11.89 18.71
CA MET A 473 6.04 12.88 19.34
C MET A 473 7.42 12.28 19.61
N GLY A 474 8.39 13.17 19.85
CA GLY A 474 9.68 12.78 20.41
C GLY A 474 10.85 13.55 19.84
N ARG A 475 12.04 12.95 19.97
CA ARG A 475 13.28 13.48 19.40
C ARG A 475 14.04 12.45 18.59
N TRP A 476 14.64 12.93 17.51
CA TRP A 476 15.58 12.20 16.67
C TRP A 476 16.82 13.07 16.38
N GLY A 477 17.92 12.82 17.08
CA GLY A 477 19.10 13.69 17.00
C GLY A 477 18.76 15.13 17.43
N ASP A 478 19.05 16.09 16.54
CA ASP A 478 18.74 17.52 16.70
C ASP A 478 17.37 17.91 16.08
N HIS A 479 16.46 16.96 15.89
CA HIS A 479 15.09 17.18 15.44
C HIS A 479 14.10 16.84 16.57
N PHE A 480 13.14 17.73 16.80
CA PHE A 480 12.17 17.67 17.90
C PHE A 480 10.75 17.86 17.39
N ASP A 481 9.94 16.80 17.56
CA ASP A 481 8.49 16.78 17.32
C ASP A 481 7.79 17.06 18.64
N VAL A 482 7.41 18.33 18.86
CA VAL A 482 6.85 18.77 20.12
C VAL A 482 5.33 18.84 20.01
N MET A 483 4.73 17.66 20.15
CA MET A 483 3.30 17.42 20.00
C MET A 483 2.67 16.98 21.31
N GLN A 484 1.41 17.37 21.55
CA GLN A 484 0.66 17.06 22.78
C GLN A 484 1.46 17.33 24.08
N TRP A 485 2.26 18.39 24.06
CA TRP A 485 3.41 18.59 24.95
C TRP A 485 3.09 19.43 26.19
N PHE A 486 1.85 19.90 26.32
CA PHE A 486 1.34 20.72 27.42
C PHE A 486 0.08 20.07 28.06
N PRO A 487 -0.22 20.35 29.34
CA PRO A 487 -1.45 19.89 29.98
C PRO A 487 -2.70 20.44 29.27
N LYS A 488 -3.33 19.63 28.42
CA LYS A 488 -4.47 20.08 27.60
C LYS A 488 -5.80 19.81 28.31
N PRO A 489 -6.64 20.82 28.61
CA PRO A 489 -7.99 20.62 29.12
C PRO A 489 -8.79 19.62 28.28
N ALA A 490 -9.52 18.72 28.94
CA ALA A 490 -10.51 17.87 28.29
C ALA A 490 -11.74 18.70 27.88
N VAL A 491 -12.71 18.09 27.19
CA VAL A 491 -13.97 18.75 26.83
C VAL A 491 -15.03 18.54 27.91
N PHE A 492 -15.59 19.63 28.45
CA PHE A 492 -16.68 19.57 29.43
C PHE A 492 -18.05 19.66 28.76
N THR A 493 -18.90 18.65 28.99
CA THR A 493 -20.24 18.57 28.41
C THR A 493 -21.32 18.58 29.49
N ASP A 494 -22.60 18.69 29.11
CA ASP A 494 -23.72 18.53 30.04
C ASP A 494 -23.73 17.16 30.77
N ALA A 495 -23.07 16.15 30.20
CA ALA A 495 -22.90 14.81 30.79
C ALA A 495 -21.63 14.68 31.67
N GLY A 496 -20.81 15.73 31.76
CA GLY A 496 -19.51 15.73 32.43
C GLY A 496 -18.33 15.80 31.46
N TRP A 497 -17.12 15.60 31.99
CA TRP A 497 -15.88 15.63 31.21
C TRP A 497 -15.74 14.40 30.30
N LYS A 498 -15.24 14.63 29.08
CA LYS A 498 -14.81 13.58 28.15
C LYS A 498 -13.34 13.25 28.41
N ILE A 499 -13.10 12.28 29.31
CA ILE A 499 -11.76 11.96 29.86
C ILE A 499 -11.30 10.56 29.45
N TYR A 500 -11.12 10.35 28.16
CA TYR A 500 -10.59 9.10 27.64
C TYR A 500 -9.09 8.99 27.94
N PRO A 501 -8.60 7.84 28.46
CA PRO A 501 -7.17 7.58 28.47
C PRO A 501 -6.67 7.47 27.02
N PHE A 502 -5.38 7.72 26.81
CA PHE A 502 -4.83 7.73 25.47
C PHE A 502 -4.73 6.29 24.93
N TYR A 503 -5.57 5.96 23.94
CA TYR A 503 -5.54 4.67 23.26
C TYR A 503 -4.63 4.74 22.03
N ARG A 504 -4.10 3.60 21.61
CA ARG A 504 -3.22 3.51 20.44
C ARG A 504 -3.94 3.84 19.10
N THR A 505 -5.25 3.64 19.07
CA THR A 505 -6.13 3.78 17.90
C THR A 505 -7.09 4.97 18.05
N SER A 506 -6.74 5.94 18.89
CA SER A 506 -7.47 7.20 19.06
C SER A 506 -6.56 8.37 18.77
N GLU A 507 -7.08 9.44 18.20
CA GLU A 507 -6.40 10.74 18.16
C GLU A 507 -6.81 11.63 19.33
N PHE A 508 -7.21 12.87 19.07
CA PHE A 508 -7.36 13.90 20.07
C PHE A 508 -8.75 14.54 20.02
N PHE A 509 -9.22 15.02 21.17
CA PHE A 509 -10.48 15.74 21.26
C PHE A 509 -10.32 16.91 22.24
N ALA A 510 -10.58 18.13 21.76
CA ALA A 510 -10.38 19.36 22.54
C ALA A 510 -11.31 20.48 22.07
N ASP A 511 -11.60 21.42 22.97
CA ASP A 511 -12.41 22.60 22.69
C ASP A 511 -11.64 23.64 21.86
N PHE A 512 -12.35 24.35 20.97
CA PHE A 512 -11.80 25.49 20.24
C PHE A 512 -11.45 26.66 21.16
N GLY A 513 -10.32 27.29 20.89
CA GLY A 513 -9.79 28.37 21.69
C GLY A 513 -8.85 29.32 20.97
N THR A 514 -8.12 30.09 21.77
CA THR A 514 -7.07 30.99 21.31
C THR A 514 -5.76 30.64 21.99
N PHE A 515 -4.68 30.63 21.22
CA PHE A 515 -3.33 30.34 21.69
C PHE A 515 -2.44 31.56 21.47
N GLU A 516 -1.81 32.03 22.54
CA GLU A 516 -0.64 32.92 22.49
C GLU A 516 0.54 32.19 23.14
N VAL A 517 1.46 31.69 22.31
CA VAL A 517 2.53 30.77 22.73
C VAL A 517 3.88 31.38 22.45
N THR A 518 4.66 31.65 23.49
CA THR A 518 6.04 32.10 23.38
C THR A 518 6.97 30.91 23.50
N LEU A 519 7.63 30.57 22.39
CA LEU A 519 8.59 29.47 22.30
C LEU A 519 10.02 30.01 22.38
N LYS A 520 10.85 29.39 23.21
CA LYS A 520 12.27 29.68 23.38
C LYS A 520 13.10 28.45 23.01
N ALA A 521 14.03 28.59 22.07
CA ALA A 521 14.95 27.54 21.66
C ALA A 521 16.32 28.14 21.28
N PRO A 522 17.43 27.37 21.23
CA PRO A 522 18.70 27.90 20.76
C PRO A 522 18.59 28.43 19.31
N ARG A 523 19.29 29.53 19.01
CA ARG A 523 19.13 30.26 17.73
C ARG A 523 19.48 29.47 16.47
N GLU A 524 20.22 28.38 16.60
CA GLU A 524 20.54 27.47 15.49
C GLU A 524 19.35 26.61 15.03
N TYR A 525 18.27 26.53 15.80
CA TYR A 525 17.09 25.75 15.45
C TYR A 525 16.14 26.54 14.56
N VAL A 526 15.67 25.91 13.48
CA VAL A 526 14.46 26.32 12.80
C VAL A 526 13.28 25.94 13.69
N VAL A 527 12.51 26.94 14.11
CA VAL A 527 11.29 26.75 14.89
C VAL A 527 10.11 27.18 14.03
N GLU A 528 9.15 26.29 13.85
CA GLU A 528 7.84 26.56 13.26
C GLU A 528 6.74 25.87 14.07
N ALA A 529 5.53 26.43 14.04
CA ALA A 529 4.45 26.03 14.93
C ALA A 529 3.07 26.30 14.32
N THR A 530 2.05 25.73 14.94
CA THR A 530 0.66 26.19 14.81
C THR A 530 0.57 27.70 15.02
N GLY A 531 -0.20 28.39 14.17
CA GLY A 531 -0.41 29.83 14.27
C GLY A 531 0.53 30.69 13.45
N VAL A 532 0.37 32.00 13.62
CA VAL A 532 1.14 33.04 12.92
C VAL A 532 2.25 33.55 13.85
N PRO A 533 3.51 33.56 13.40
CA PRO A 533 4.63 34.03 14.22
C PRO A 533 4.63 35.56 14.32
N GLY A 534 4.94 36.07 15.50
CA GLY A 534 5.30 37.46 15.75
C GLY A 534 6.76 37.76 15.41
N GLU A 535 7.28 38.85 15.97
CA GLU A 535 8.69 39.19 15.82
C GLU A 535 9.59 38.18 16.53
N ARG A 536 10.74 37.88 15.92
CA ARG A 536 11.76 37.02 16.50
C ARG A 536 12.69 37.87 17.37
N HIS A 537 12.89 37.45 18.61
CA HIS A 537 13.74 38.14 19.57
C HIS A 537 14.94 37.26 19.94
N GLU A 538 16.15 37.74 19.66
CA GLU A 538 17.38 37.07 20.08
C GLU A 538 17.78 37.50 21.49
N GLY A 539 17.93 36.53 22.37
CA GLY A 539 18.44 36.69 23.72
C GLY A 539 19.97 36.79 23.76
N PRO A 540 20.53 37.43 24.80
CA PRO A 540 21.98 37.59 24.97
C PRO A 540 22.71 36.26 25.23
N ASP A 541 21.99 35.20 25.56
CA ASP A 541 22.43 33.84 25.84
C ASP A 541 22.46 32.94 24.58
N GLY A 542 22.13 33.46 23.40
CA GLY A 542 22.03 32.68 22.16
C GLY A 542 20.69 31.97 21.97
N THR A 543 19.69 32.31 22.79
CA THR A 543 18.30 31.82 22.66
C THR A 543 17.52 32.67 21.66
N LEU A 544 16.67 32.04 20.84
CA LEU A 544 15.67 32.66 19.99
C LEU A 544 14.29 32.52 20.67
N SER A 545 13.58 33.62 20.82
CA SER A 545 12.22 33.67 21.34
C SER A 545 11.25 34.14 20.26
N VAL A 546 10.15 33.43 20.06
CA VAL A 546 9.11 33.77 19.08
C VAL A 546 7.73 33.54 19.69
N THR A 547 6.84 34.53 19.60
CA THR A 547 5.45 34.38 20.03
C THR A 547 4.56 34.03 18.84
N TYR A 548 3.89 32.90 18.89
CA TYR A 548 2.90 32.46 17.91
C TYR A 548 1.48 32.76 18.40
N ARG A 549 0.62 33.18 17.48
CA ARG A 549 -0.80 33.41 17.74
C ARG A 549 -1.66 32.55 16.82
N ALA A 550 -2.54 31.76 17.41
CA ALA A 550 -3.56 30.98 16.70
C ALA A 550 -4.93 31.24 17.31
N GLU A 551 -5.95 31.42 16.47
CA GLU A 551 -7.32 31.65 16.92
C GLU A 551 -8.26 30.66 16.26
N ASP A 552 -9.30 30.25 17.00
CA ASP A 552 -10.32 29.29 16.54
C ASP A 552 -9.73 27.92 16.17
N VAL A 553 -8.66 27.51 16.86
CA VAL A 553 -8.05 26.17 16.79
C VAL A 553 -8.19 25.46 18.14
N HIS A 554 -8.12 24.14 18.17
CA HIS A 554 -8.28 23.34 19.40
C HIS A 554 -7.00 22.64 19.87
N ASP A 555 -5.91 22.76 19.11
CA ASP A 555 -4.62 22.17 19.46
C ASP A 555 -3.43 23.04 19.04
N PHE A 556 -2.26 22.78 19.63
CA PHE A 556 -1.04 23.53 19.36
C PHE A 556 0.20 22.63 19.32
N ALA A 557 0.81 22.54 18.15
CA ALA A 557 2.03 21.79 17.88
C ALA A 557 3.17 22.70 17.42
N TRP A 558 4.41 22.25 17.62
CA TRP A 558 5.57 22.92 17.07
C TRP A 558 6.74 21.96 16.87
N ILE A 559 7.65 22.38 16.00
CA ILE A 559 8.83 21.62 15.62
C ILE A 559 10.08 22.48 15.83
N ALA A 560 11.17 21.81 16.19
CA ALA A 560 12.49 22.42 16.29
C ALA A 560 13.52 21.54 15.60
N ASP A 561 14.20 22.07 14.59
CA ASP A 561 15.21 21.31 13.86
C ASP A 561 16.42 22.17 13.50
N ARG A 562 17.60 21.71 13.88
CA ARG A 562 18.87 22.40 13.62
C ARG A 562 19.32 22.33 12.17
N ASN A 563 18.93 21.28 11.45
CA ASN A 563 19.40 20.96 10.09
C ASN A 563 18.35 21.27 9.02
N ALA A 564 17.12 21.59 9.42
CA ALA A 564 16.03 21.85 8.51
C ALA A 564 16.27 23.02 7.55
N GLN A 565 15.68 22.89 6.36
CA GLN A 565 15.52 23.93 5.36
C GLN A 565 14.03 24.22 5.21
N VAL A 566 13.68 25.44 4.81
CA VAL A 566 12.30 25.87 4.63
C VAL A 566 12.08 26.27 3.18
N ALA A 567 11.19 25.58 2.49
CA ALA A 567 10.60 26.03 1.23
C ALA A 567 9.31 26.79 1.52
N ARG A 568 9.06 27.89 0.79
CA ARG A 568 7.91 28.77 1.02
C ARG A 568 7.22 29.13 -0.28
N THR A 569 5.89 29.13 -0.28
CA THR A 569 5.05 29.69 -1.35
C THR A 569 3.83 30.42 -0.77
N ILE A 570 3.13 31.20 -1.60
CA ILE A 570 1.87 31.87 -1.24
C ILE A 570 0.82 31.45 -2.26
N PHE A 571 -0.25 30.84 -1.77
CA PHE A 571 -1.38 30.43 -2.59
C PHE A 571 -2.49 31.48 -2.54
N SER A 572 -2.96 31.94 -3.71
CA SER A 572 -3.92 33.05 -3.84
C SER A 572 -4.96 32.86 -4.95
N GLU A 573 -5.15 31.62 -5.42
CA GLU A 573 -6.12 31.33 -6.47
C GLU A 573 -7.55 31.21 -5.92
N GLY A 574 -8.57 31.43 -6.76
CA GLY A 574 -9.98 31.20 -6.42
C GLY A 574 -10.43 31.95 -5.16
N PRO A 575 -11.02 31.28 -4.14
CA PRO A 575 -11.51 31.95 -2.93
C PRO A 575 -10.40 32.57 -2.07
N TYR A 576 -9.12 32.29 -2.36
CA TYR A 576 -7.97 32.79 -1.61
C TYR A 576 -7.38 34.09 -2.17
N ALA A 577 -7.94 34.65 -3.26
CA ALA A 577 -7.45 35.91 -3.84
C ALA A 577 -7.49 37.09 -2.86
N SER A 578 -8.51 37.14 -1.98
CA SER A 578 -8.65 38.18 -0.95
C SER A 578 -8.03 37.79 0.40
N SER A 579 -7.60 36.55 0.58
CA SER A 579 -6.98 36.06 1.80
C SER A 579 -6.02 34.91 1.45
N PRO A 580 -4.81 35.25 0.95
CA PRO A 580 -3.83 34.26 0.55
C PRO A 580 -3.36 33.39 1.73
N VAL A 581 -2.97 32.16 1.41
CA VAL A 581 -2.42 31.19 2.38
C VAL A 581 -0.91 31.08 2.18
N GLU A 582 -0.13 31.36 3.21
CA GLU A 582 1.32 31.09 3.24
C GLU A 582 1.54 29.59 3.51
N ILE A 583 2.25 28.89 2.61
CA ILE A 583 2.58 27.48 2.75
C ILE A 583 4.07 27.36 3.03
N LEU A 584 4.43 26.71 4.12
CA LEU A 584 5.80 26.37 4.49
C LEU A 584 5.98 24.86 4.45
N TYR A 585 7.07 24.43 3.83
CA TYR A 585 7.53 23.05 3.88
C TYR A 585 8.90 23.02 4.56
N VAL A 586 8.93 22.53 5.79
CA VAL A 586 10.13 22.31 6.60
C VAL A 586 10.65 20.93 6.29
N HIS A 587 11.90 20.85 5.83
CA HIS A 587 12.43 19.59 5.35
C HIS A 587 13.94 19.48 5.52
N GLN A 588 14.44 18.26 5.60
CA GLN A 588 15.87 18.02 5.67
C GLN A 588 16.59 18.36 4.35
N PRO A 589 17.89 18.72 4.34
CA PRO A 589 18.58 19.16 3.12
C PRO A 589 18.53 18.17 1.94
N TYR A 590 18.51 16.86 2.23
CA TYR A 590 18.40 15.81 1.20
C TYR A 590 17.00 15.72 0.57
N ARG A 591 15.97 16.32 1.19
CA ARG A 591 14.58 16.38 0.70
C ARG A 591 14.29 17.51 -0.27
N ARG A 592 15.26 18.41 -0.51
CA ARG A 592 15.08 19.63 -1.31
C ARG A 592 14.45 19.40 -2.70
N ARG A 593 14.67 18.24 -3.32
CA ARG A 593 14.09 17.91 -4.64
C ARG A 593 12.60 17.56 -4.60
N MET A 594 12.06 17.25 -3.43
CA MET A 594 10.66 16.88 -3.22
C MET A 594 9.77 18.10 -2.96
N ALA A 595 10.35 19.22 -2.50
CA ALA A 595 9.60 20.42 -2.16
C ALA A 595 8.58 20.86 -3.23
N PRO A 596 8.89 20.91 -4.55
CA PRO A 596 7.90 21.28 -5.55
C PRO A 596 6.72 20.31 -5.65
N ARG A 597 6.93 19.02 -5.38
CA ARG A 597 5.89 17.99 -5.45
C ARG A 597 4.93 18.08 -4.26
N ILE A 598 5.49 18.21 -3.06
CA ILE A 598 4.72 18.32 -1.81
C ILE A 598 3.90 19.61 -1.80
N ILE A 599 4.53 20.74 -2.17
CA ILE A 599 3.84 22.03 -2.30
C ILE A 599 2.71 21.95 -3.34
N ALA A 600 2.96 21.37 -4.52
CA ALA A 600 1.93 21.24 -5.55
C ALA A 600 0.75 20.37 -5.11
N ALA A 601 1.00 19.31 -4.32
CA ALA A 601 -0.07 18.48 -3.75
C ALA A 601 -0.95 19.30 -2.79
N VAL A 602 -0.36 20.09 -1.88
CA VAL A 602 -1.12 20.95 -0.96
C VAL A 602 -1.86 22.07 -1.70
N GLU A 603 -1.26 22.67 -2.73
CA GLU A 603 -1.98 23.64 -3.57
C GLU A 603 -3.21 23.01 -4.25
N GLU A 604 -3.10 21.77 -4.73
CA GLU A 604 -4.25 21.04 -5.29
C GLU A 604 -5.29 20.70 -4.22
N GLY A 605 -4.86 20.31 -3.01
CA GLY A 605 -5.75 20.18 -1.85
C GLY A 605 -6.53 21.46 -1.56
N LEU A 606 -5.84 22.62 -1.51
CA LEU A 606 -6.47 23.93 -1.31
C LEU A 606 -7.48 24.26 -2.42
N ARG A 607 -7.17 23.94 -3.69
CA ARG A 607 -8.10 24.10 -4.82
C ARG A 607 -9.33 23.20 -4.65
N PHE A 608 -9.12 21.91 -4.37
CA PHE A 608 -10.20 20.94 -4.29
C PHE A 608 -11.13 21.22 -3.11
N TYR A 609 -10.59 21.32 -1.90
CA TYR A 609 -11.36 21.61 -0.69
C TYR A 609 -12.01 22.99 -0.76
N GLY A 610 -11.28 24.02 -1.22
CA GLY A 610 -11.82 25.36 -1.39
C GLY A 610 -13.01 25.43 -2.36
N ALA A 611 -12.98 24.62 -3.41
CA ALA A 611 -14.07 24.53 -4.38
C ALA A 611 -15.22 23.62 -3.94
N ARG A 612 -14.95 22.51 -3.25
CA ARG A 612 -15.94 21.44 -2.99
C ARG A 612 -16.43 21.36 -1.55
N VAL A 613 -15.59 21.67 -0.57
CA VAL A 613 -15.90 21.52 0.87
C VAL A 613 -16.06 22.90 1.53
N MET A 614 -14.96 23.62 1.77
CA MET A 614 -14.95 25.01 2.21
C MET A 614 -13.57 25.63 1.94
N PRO A 615 -13.45 26.96 1.80
CA PRO A 615 -12.15 27.62 1.81
C PRO A 615 -11.44 27.46 3.16
N TYR A 616 -10.14 27.16 3.11
CA TYR A 616 -9.27 27.14 4.30
C TYR A 616 -9.29 28.52 5.00
N PRO A 617 -9.62 28.58 6.31
CA PRO A 617 -9.88 29.86 6.98
C PRO A 617 -8.62 30.54 7.53
N TYR A 618 -7.50 29.81 7.65
CA TYR A 618 -6.27 30.31 8.28
C TYR A 618 -5.29 30.88 7.24
N PRO A 619 -4.49 31.89 7.61
CA PRO A 619 -3.58 32.56 6.68
C PRO A 619 -2.28 31.78 6.41
N ARG A 620 -2.05 30.68 7.13
CA ARG A 620 -0.76 29.97 7.15
C ARG A 620 -0.95 28.47 7.36
N LEU A 621 -0.08 27.69 6.74
CA LEU A 621 0.00 26.24 6.86
C LEU A 621 1.47 25.80 6.85
N VAL A 622 1.86 24.98 7.83
CA VAL A 622 3.19 24.40 7.97
C VAL A 622 3.13 22.90 7.69
N ILE A 623 4.04 22.42 6.86
CA ILE A 623 4.23 21.01 6.52
C ILE A 623 5.61 20.63 7.04
N ASP A 624 5.70 19.73 8.00
CA ASP A 624 6.98 19.24 8.51
C ASP A 624 7.30 17.85 7.96
N ASP A 625 8.47 17.68 7.35
CA ASP A 625 8.96 16.40 6.83
C ASP A 625 9.78 15.70 7.90
N LEU A 626 9.20 14.65 8.47
CA LEU A 626 9.79 13.91 9.57
C LEU A 626 11.07 13.18 9.10
N PRO A 627 12.20 13.33 9.81
CA PRO A 627 13.32 12.40 9.66
C PRO A 627 12.84 10.97 10.01
N MET A 628 13.45 9.95 9.41
CA MET A 628 13.00 8.55 9.52
C MET A 628 12.68 8.16 10.97
N GLY A 629 11.43 7.79 11.28
CA GLY A 629 11.10 7.25 12.61
C GLY A 629 9.62 7.24 12.99
N LEU A 630 8.84 8.18 12.47
CA LEU A 630 7.38 8.24 12.62
C LEU A 630 6.77 7.71 11.32
N GLY A 631 6.25 6.49 11.32
CA GLY A 631 5.54 5.99 10.16
C GLY A 631 4.20 6.70 10.05
N GLY A 632 3.88 7.26 8.88
CA GLY A 632 2.64 8.03 8.65
C GLY A 632 2.88 9.55 8.65
N GLY A 633 1.81 10.32 8.78
CA GLY A 633 1.86 11.71 9.21
C GLY A 633 1.07 11.89 10.50
N MET A 634 0.90 13.15 10.89
CA MET A 634 0.12 13.55 12.07
C MET A 634 -0.42 14.95 11.84
N GLU A 635 -1.65 15.15 12.29
CA GLU A 635 -2.47 16.30 12.05
C GLU A 635 -2.55 17.25 13.26
N TYR A 636 -2.16 18.50 13.06
CA TYR A 636 -2.42 19.58 14.00
C TYR A 636 -2.99 20.79 13.26
N PRO A 637 -3.78 21.66 13.90
CA PRO A 637 -4.28 22.85 13.24
C PRO A 637 -3.13 23.72 12.74
N MET A 638 -3.16 24.09 11.46
CA MET A 638 -2.15 24.89 10.76
C MET A 638 -0.75 24.27 10.66
N LEU A 639 -0.53 23.06 11.17
CA LEU A 639 0.74 22.35 11.13
C LEU A 639 0.47 20.85 11.02
N PHE A 640 0.95 20.19 9.98
CA PHE A 640 0.93 18.73 9.94
C PHE A 640 2.28 18.17 9.55
N THR A 641 2.49 16.92 9.91
CA THR A 641 3.72 16.20 9.62
C THR A 641 3.49 15.23 8.47
N THR A 642 4.49 15.01 7.63
CA THR A 642 4.48 13.99 6.58
C THR A 642 5.79 13.22 6.65
N SER A 643 5.77 11.93 6.33
CA SER A 643 6.99 11.11 6.24
C SER A 643 7.09 10.39 4.90
N MET A 644 8.32 10.13 4.46
CA MET A 644 8.56 9.44 3.18
C MET A 644 9.96 8.84 3.11
N ALA A 645 10.25 7.94 2.17
CA ALA A 645 11.61 7.44 1.95
C ALA A 645 12.50 8.50 1.26
N TRP A 646 13.77 8.63 1.65
CA TRP A 646 14.72 9.66 1.18
C TRP A 646 14.94 9.71 -0.35
N PHE A 647 14.67 8.61 -1.05
CA PHE A 647 14.77 8.49 -2.49
C PHE A 647 13.54 7.75 -3.02
N LEU A 648 12.70 8.46 -3.78
CA LEU A 648 11.52 7.89 -4.44
C LEU A 648 11.51 8.29 -5.92
N PRO A 649 11.27 7.34 -6.85
CA PRO A 649 11.09 7.67 -8.26
C PRO A 649 9.98 8.71 -8.46
N GLN A 650 10.10 9.54 -9.49
CA GLN A 650 9.14 10.64 -9.73
C GLN A 650 7.70 10.17 -9.99
N PHE A 651 7.53 8.93 -10.43
CA PHE A 651 6.22 8.34 -10.70
C PHE A 651 5.53 7.80 -9.44
N TYR A 652 6.23 7.63 -8.32
CA TYR A 652 5.62 7.12 -7.09
C TYR A 652 4.85 8.23 -6.36
N THR A 653 3.55 8.05 -6.15
CA THR A 653 2.64 9.10 -5.66
C THR A 653 2.32 9.06 -4.17
N ALA A 654 2.70 8.00 -3.45
CA ALA A 654 2.38 7.84 -2.02
C ALA A 654 2.80 9.04 -1.13
N PRO A 655 3.91 9.76 -1.38
CA PRO A 655 4.20 10.98 -0.63
C PRO A 655 3.12 12.06 -0.75
N GLN A 656 2.55 12.22 -1.95
CA GLN A 656 1.47 13.18 -2.17
C GLN A 656 0.18 12.70 -1.53
N GLU A 657 -0.09 11.39 -1.55
CA GLU A 657 -1.24 10.78 -0.87
C GLU A 657 -1.19 11.04 0.64
N VAL A 658 -0.07 10.69 1.30
CA VAL A 658 0.10 10.98 2.74
C VAL A 658 0.00 12.48 2.99
N THR A 659 0.71 13.32 2.24
CA THR A 659 0.62 14.79 2.42
C THR A 659 -0.81 15.31 2.30
N LEU A 660 -1.60 14.74 1.38
CA LEU A 660 -2.99 15.15 1.17
C LEU A 660 -3.93 14.66 2.27
N HIS A 661 -3.68 13.47 2.82
CA HIS A 661 -4.39 12.94 3.99
C HIS A 661 -4.20 13.87 5.19
N GLU A 662 -2.95 14.17 5.52
CA GLU A 662 -2.59 15.06 6.63
C GLU A 662 -3.08 16.51 6.42
N PHE A 663 -3.11 16.95 5.15
CA PHE A 663 -3.73 18.22 4.79
C PHE A 663 -5.25 18.19 4.95
N GLY A 664 -5.91 17.08 4.64
CA GLY A 664 -7.35 16.97 4.71
C GLY A 664 -7.88 16.97 6.15
N HIS A 665 -7.11 16.44 7.10
CA HIS A 665 -7.33 16.64 8.53
C HIS A 665 -7.35 18.11 8.97
N GLN A 666 -6.81 19.06 8.19
CA GLN A 666 -7.00 20.49 8.48
C GLN A 666 -8.48 20.93 8.47
N TYR A 667 -9.34 20.15 7.80
CA TYR A 667 -10.79 20.36 7.75
C TYR A 667 -11.54 19.45 8.70
N TRP A 668 -11.30 18.14 8.64
CA TRP A 668 -12.08 17.16 9.40
C TRP A 668 -11.73 17.20 10.89
N TYR A 669 -10.49 16.93 11.26
CA TYR A 669 -9.97 17.17 12.60
C TYR A 669 -9.95 18.67 12.97
N GLY A 670 -9.32 19.51 12.16
CA GLY A 670 -8.98 20.89 12.52
C GLY A 670 -10.15 21.88 12.58
N ILE A 671 -11.20 21.67 11.79
CA ILE A 671 -12.35 22.58 11.69
C ILE A 671 -13.65 21.91 12.13
N VAL A 672 -13.95 20.68 11.72
CA VAL A 672 -15.17 19.97 12.15
C VAL A 672 -14.97 19.37 13.55
N ALA A 673 -13.75 18.95 13.90
CA ALA A 673 -13.32 18.53 15.24
C ALA A 673 -14.25 17.50 15.89
N THR A 674 -14.51 16.41 15.18
CA THR A 674 -15.30 15.29 15.72
C THR A 674 -14.60 14.62 16.89
N ASN A 675 -15.35 13.92 17.74
CA ASN A 675 -14.77 13.18 18.86
C ASN A 675 -14.17 11.85 18.39
N GLU A 676 -12.90 11.86 18.03
CA GLU A 676 -12.19 10.70 17.47
C GLU A 676 -12.00 9.53 18.42
N PHE A 677 -12.14 9.75 19.73
CA PHE A 677 -12.19 8.63 20.67
C PHE A 677 -13.45 7.78 20.48
N GLU A 678 -14.59 8.43 20.25
CA GLU A 678 -15.89 7.77 20.11
C GLU A 678 -16.18 7.38 18.65
N GLU A 679 -15.78 8.22 17.68
CA GLU A 679 -16.17 8.11 16.27
C GLU A 679 -14.99 8.44 15.31
N PRO A 680 -13.87 7.68 15.37
CA PRO A 680 -12.65 7.99 14.60
C PRO A 680 -12.87 8.04 13.08
N TRP A 681 -13.86 7.31 12.57
CA TRP A 681 -14.16 7.23 11.14
C TRP A 681 -14.63 8.56 10.53
N LEU A 682 -15.18 9.48 11.33
CA LEU A 682 -15.64 10.78 10.83
C LEU A 682 -14.49 11.70 10.42
N ASP A 683 -13.32 11.48 11.00
CA ASP A 683 -12.10 12.15 10.61
C ASP A 683 -11.36 11.29 9.58
N GLU A 684 -10.73 10.22 10.03
CA GLU A 684 -9.86 9.35 9.23
C GLU A 684 -10.53 8.74 7.99
N GLY A 685 -11.78 8.30 8.12
CA GLY A 685 -12.49 7.61 7.05
C GLY A 685 -13.07 8.54 6.00
N ILE A 686 -13.64 9.67 6.41
CA ILE A 686 -14.07 10.73 5.49
C ILE A 686 -12.84 11.32 4.80
N ASP A 687 -11.77 11.56 5.55
CA ASP A 687 -10.54 12.10 4.99
C ASP A 687 -9.92 11.17 3.94
N SER A 688 -9.80 9.87 4.23
CA SER A 688 -9.33 8.86 3.28
C SER A 688 -10.09 8.91 1.95
N TYR A 689 -11.43 8.97 2.01
CA TYR A 689 -12.28 9.07 0.83
C TYR A 689 -11.99 10.35 0.04
N VAL A 690 -11.87 11.49 0.70
CA VAL A 690 -11.63 12.78 0.04
C VAL A 690 -10.20 12.86 -0.50
N THR A 691 -9.20 12.38 0.23
CA THR A 691 -7.81 12.24 -0.20
C THR A 691 -7.73 11.47 -1.50
N ARG A 692 -8.39 10.31 -1.60
CA ARG A 692 -8.48 9.57 -2.86
C ARG A 692 -9.13 10.39 -3.98
N ARG A 693 -10.19 11.15 -3.70
CA ARG A 693 -10.86 12.02 -4.69
C ARG A 693 -9.95 13.15 -5.19
N VAL A 694 -9.07 13.67 -4.35
CA VAL A 694 -8.03 14.64 -4.76
C VAL A 694 -6.95 13.92 -5.59
N MET A 695 -6.52 12.74 -5.18
CA MET A 695 -5.54 11.95 -5.94
C MET A 695 -6.02 11.62 -7.35
N GLU A 696 -7.32 11.37 -7.54
CA GLU A 696 -7.96 11.21 -8.87
C GLU A 696 -7.80 12.46 -9.77
N THR A 697 -7.54 13.66 -9.23
CA THR A 697 -7.25 14.88 -10.03
C THR A 697 -5.76 15.00 -10.38
N ILE A 698 -4.88 14.57 -9.48
CA ILE A 698 -3.41 14.62 -9.65
C ILE A 698 -2.91 13.53 -10.60
N ASP A 699 -3.38 12.29 -10.42
CA ASP A 699 -3.08 11.16 -11.29
C ASP A 699 -4.36 10.42 -11.70
N PRO A 700 -5.05 10.89 -12.76
CA PRO A 700 -6.33 10.33 -13.16
C PRO A 700 -6.19 8.88 -13.66
N PRO A 701 -7.16 8.00 -13.35
CA PRO A 701 -7.16 6.61 -13.83
C PRO A 701 -7.04 6.54 -15.36
N ARG A 702 -6.14 5.69 -15.87
CA ARG A 702 -5.93 5.50 -17.31
C ARG A 702 -6.45 4.12 -17.76
N PRO A 703 -7.47 4.04 -18.63
CA PRO A 703 -7.93 2.77 -19.18
C PRO A 703 -6.83 2.08 -20.02
N GLY A 704 -6.65 0.76 -19.85
CA GLY A 704 -5.93 -0.10 -20.81
C GLY A 704 -4.41 -0.28 -20.64
N ARG A 705 -3.83 -0.07 -19.45
CA ARG A 705 -2.36 -0.15 -19.22
C ARG A 705 -1.92 -1.24 -18.22
N THR A 706 -2.68 -2.32 -18.13
CA THR A 706 -2.75 -3.24 -16.98
C THR A 706 -2.07 -4.60 -17.15
N ALA A 707 -1.43 -4.90 -18.28
CA ALA A 707 -0.67 -6.14 -18.45
C ALA A 707 0.61 -6.16 -17.58
N ASP A 708 1.30 -5.03 -17.48
CA ASP A 708 2.47 -4.87 -16.61
C ASP A 708 2.05 -5.00 -15.14
N GLY A 709 0.96 -4.33 -14.76
CA GLY A 709 0.36 -4.38 -13.43
C GLY A 709 -0.07 -5.78 -12.98
N LEU A 710 -0.50 -6.66 -13.89
CA LEU A 710 -0.83 -8.06 -13.56
C LEU A 710 0.40 -8.92 -13.28
N HIS A 711 1.44 -8.85 -14.11
CA HIS A 711 2.68 -9.61 -13.90
C HIS A 711 3.33 -9.23 -12.59
N LEU A 712 3.33 -7.92 -12.37
CA LEU A 712 3.68 -7.30 -11.13
C LEU A 712 2.79 -7.87 -10.01
N TYR A 713 1.46 -7.77 -10.14
CA TYR A 713 0.49 -8.12 -9.11
C TYR A 713 0.28 -9.62 -8.81
N VAL A 714 0.82 -10.50 -9.63
CA VAL A 714 0.80 -11.95 -9.37
C VAL A 714 2.13 -12.44 -8.80
N GLY A 715 3.26 -11.85 -9.23
CA GLY A 715 4.56 -12.10 -8.60
C GLY A 715 4.52 -11.76 -7.10
N ALA A 716 3.85 -10.66 -6.78
CA ALA A 716 3.18 -10.28 -5.53
C ALA A 716 3.09 -11.08 -4.24
N ARG A 717 1.92 -11.63 -3.86
CA ARG A 717 1.32 -12.70 -4.64
C ARG A 717 2.01 -13.95 -4.17
N LEU A 718 2.71 -14.52 -5.12
CA LEU A 718 3.72 -15.56 -4.92
C LEU A 718 4.82 -15.17 -3.92
N LEU A 719 5.29 -13.91 -3.90
CA LEU A 719 6.34 -13.40 -3.00
C LEU A 719 5.79 -12.90 -1.64
N ALA A 720 4.47 -12.75 -1.47
CA ALA A 720 3.83 -12.31 -0.22
C ALA A 720 3.21 -13.49 0.53
N GLU A 721 2.78 -14.51 -0.22
CA GLU A 721 2.41 -15.84 0.31
C GLU A 721 3.64 -16.78 0.36
N GLY A 722 4.71 -16.42 -0.36
CA GLY A 722 6.07 -16.94 -0.23
C GLY A 722 6.29 -18.21 -1.04
N LEU A 723 7.50 -18.36 -1.59
CA LEU A 723 8.00 -19.67 -2.01
C LEU A 723 8.47 -20.42 -0.76
N GLU A 724 7.52 -20.70 0.15
CA GLU A 724 7.80 -21.36 1.41
C GLU A 724 7.99 -22.87 1.18
N ALA A 725 9.22 -23.35 1.38
CA ALA A 725 9.50 -24.78 1.43
C ALA A 725 9.63 -25.24 2.89
N PRO A 726 8.60 -25.89 3.48
CA PRO A 726 8.70 -26.44 4.82
C PRO A 726 9.66 -27.65 4.83
N LEU A 727 10.80 -27.50 5.50
CA LEU A 727 11.83 -28.51 5.77
C LEU A 727 11.78 -28.93 7.24
N GLY A 728 10.70 -29.61 7.64
CA GLY A 728 10.50 -30.06 9.02
C GLY A 728 10.10 -28.91 9.95
N ARG A 729 10.95 -28.56 10.92
CA ARG A 729 10.74 -27.40 11.83
C ARG A 729 11.18 -26.06 11.24
N PHE A 730 11.72 -26.06 10.01
CA PHE A 730 12.26 -24.89 9.36
C PHE A 730 11.50 -24.62 8.07
N THR A 731 11.29 -23.35 7.72
CA THR A 731 10.79 -22.94 6.40
C THR A 731 11.93 -22.22 5.70
N LEU A 732 12.31 -22.70 4.51
CA LEU A 732 13.28 -21.98 3.68
C LEU A 732 12.51 -20.99 2.83
N ASP A 733 12.56 -19.71 3.21
CA ASP A 733 11.92 -18.60 2.52
C ASP A 733 12.99 -17.78 1.78
N LEU A 734 12.92 -17.76 0.45
CA LEU A 734 13.81 -16.96 -0.41
C LEU A 734 13.70 -15.46 -0.08
N ASP A 735 12.54 -15.00 0.36
CA ASP A 735 12.31 -13.61 0.74
C ASP A 735 13.08 -13.26 2.03
N GLN A 736 13.20 -14.19 2.98
CA GLN A 736 14.04 -13.99 4.16
C GLN A 736 15.54 -14.03 3.84
N ILE A 737 15.97 -14.84 2.89
CA ILE A 737 17.38 -14.93 2.47
C ILE A 737 17.81 -13.65 1.73
N LEU A 738 16.92 -13.10 0.91
CA LEU A 738 17.15 -11.89 0.12
C LEU A 738 16.81 -10.60 0.90
N GLY A 739 16.11 -10.71 2.04
CA GLY A 739 15.69 -9.58 2.87
C GLY A 739 14.52 -8.78 2.27
N ILE A 740 13.62 -9.44 1.56
CA ILE A 740 12.45 -8.84 0.88
C ILE A 740 11.30 -8.56 1.87
N ARG A 741 11.20 -9.32 2.97
CA ARG A 741 10.10 -9.23 3.96
C ARG A 741 10.45 -8.61 5.31
N GLU A 742 11.73 -8.50 5.65
CA GLU A 742 12.16 -8.07 6.99
C GLU A 742 12.92 -6.73 6.91
N THR A 743 12.24 -5.61 7.20
CA THR A 743 12.91 -4.38 7.64
C THR A 743 12.20 -3.77 8.87
N PRO A 744 12.96 -3.32 9.90
CA PRO A 744 12.42 -2.79 11.16
C PRO A 744 11.88 -1.34 11.08
N PHE A 745 11.78 -0.77 9.88
CA PHE A 745 11.37 0.64 9.69
C PHE A 745 9.91 0.83 9.23
N ARG A 746 9.15 -0.26 9.06
CA ARG A 746 7.77 -0.32 8.54
C ARG A 746 7.56 0.26 7.12
N PRO A 747 6.61 -0.32 6.37
CA PRO A 747 6.87 -0.92 5.06
C PRO A 747 6.62 0.12 3.95
N ILE A 748 7.12 0.01 2.72
CA ILE A 748 7.26 -1.21 1.94
C ILE A 748 8.43 -1.12 0.95
N GLU A 749 9.48 -1.93 1.11
CA GLU A 749 10.57 -1.99 0.12
C GLU A 749 11.17 -3.39 -0.02
N GLY A 750 10.53 -4.20 -0.87
CA GLY A 750 11.04 -5.48 -1.36
C GLY A 750 11.40 -5.39 -2.84
N GLY A 751 12.58 -4.84 -3.17
CA GLY A 751 13.04 -4.84 -4.56
C GLY A 751 14.55 -4.93 -4.74
N LEU A 752 14.93 -5.34 -5.95
CA LEU A 752 16.32 -5.48 -6.38
C LEU A 752 17.04 -4.12 -6.25
N LEU A 753 18.18 -4.10 -5.53
CA LEU A 753 18.96 -2.88 -5.23
C LEU A 753 18.23 -1.87 -4.33
N GLY A 754 17.23 -2.36 -3.60
CA GLY A 754 16.32 -1.72 -2.63
C GLY A 754 15.72 -0.39 -3.07
N TYR A 755 15.40 -0.32 -4.34
CA TYR A 755 14.19 0.37 -4.76
C TYR A 755 13.00 -0.49 -4.32
N PRO A 756 11.80 0.06 -4.10
CA PRO A 756 10.58 -0.71 -4.19
C PRO A 756 10.47 -1.20 -5.65
N VAL A 757 11.13 -2.31 -5.94
CA VAL A 757 10.80 -3.20 -7.04
C VAL A 757 9.90 -4.30 -6.49
N SER A 758 9.10 -3.94 -5.50
CA SER A 758 7.81 -4.53 -5.29
C SER A 758 6.94 -3.96 -6.41
N PRO A 759 6.59 -4.75 -7.41
CA PRO A 759 5.47 -4.46 -8.28
C PRO A 759 4.25 -3.72 -7.69
N PHE A 760 3.93 -3.94 -6.39
CA PHE A 760 2.78 -3.33 -5.70
C PHE A 760 2.90 -1.84 -5.48
N TRP A 761 4.12 -1.32 -5.40
CA TRP A 761 4.38 0.07 -5.00
C TRP A 761 5.11 0.84 -6.09
N LEU A 762 5.37 0.22 -7.23
CA LEU A 762 5.60 1.00 -8.42
C LEU A 762 4.22 1.43 -8.89
N ASP A 763 3.81 2.63 -8.49
CA ASP A 763 2.72 3.36 -9.11
C ASP A 763 3.18 3.73 -10.54
N LEU A 764 3.30 2.71 -11.38
CA LEU A 764 3.72 2.87 -12.76
C LEU A 764 2.58 3.62 -13.45
N PRO A 765 2.85 4.78 -14.08
CA PRO A 765 1.80 5.64 -14.60
C PRO A 765 0.85 4.86 -15.53
N GLY A 766 -0.36 4.58 -15.05
CA GLY A 766 -1.40 3.84 -15.78
C GLY A 766 -1.66 2.38 -15.36
N VAL A 767 -1.15 1.87 -14.25
CA VAL A 767 -1.70 0.62 -13.66
C VAL A 767 -3.07 0.94 -13.06
N GLY A 768 -4.12 0.34 -13.63
CA GLY A 768 -5.52 0.75 -13.44
C GLY A 768 -6.07 0.64 -12.01
N ASP A 769 -7.01 1.55 -11.73
CA ASP A 769 -7.95 1.64 -10.59
C ASP A 769 -7.42 2.18 -9.22
N GLY A 770 -6.15 2.61 -9.12
CA GLY A 770 -5.68 3.58 -8.10
C GLY A 770 -5.78 3.18 -6.61
N PRO A 771 -5.65 4.14 -5.67
CA PRO A 771 -5.77 3.93 -4.21
C PRO A 771 -7.05 3.19 -3.79
N PHE A 772 -8.12 3.29 -4.58
CA PHE A 772 -9.40 2.64 -4.30
C PHE A 772 -9.31 1.11 -4.13
N LEU A 773 -8.51 0.44 -4.97
CA LEU A 773 -8.36 -1.02 -4.89
C LEU A 773 -7.62 -1.47 -3.63
N SER A 774 -6.70 -0.62 -3.14
CA SER A 774 -6.00 -0.82 -1.87
C SER A 774 -7.03 -0.82 -0.74
N SER A 775 -7.91 0.18 -0.69
CA SER A 775 -8.99 0.25 0.29
C SER A 775 -9.97 -0.91 0.18
N LYS A 776 -10.33 -1.33 -1.04
CA LYS A 776 -11.12 -2.55 -1.22
C LYS A 776 -10.41 -3.80 -0.67
N ASP A 777 -9.08 -3.88 -0.75
CA ASP A 777 -8.27 -5.00 -0.20
C ASP A 777 -8.29 -5.01 1.31
N GLY A 778 -8.04 -3.86 1.92
CA GLY A 778 -8.03 -3.68 3.35
C GLY A 778 -9.38 -4.04 3.94
N TYR A 779 -10.46 -3.46 3.40
CA TYR A 779 -11.84 -3.79 3.77
C TYR A 779 -12.11 -5.31 3.69
N ALA A 780 -11.79 -5.97 2.57
CA ALA A 780 -12.12 -7.37 2.37
C ALA A 780 -11.52 -8.31 3.45
N LYS A 781 -10.31 -7.98 3.93
CA LYS A 781 -9.60 -8.74 4.97
C LYS A 781 -10.28 -8.65 6.33
N VAL A 782 -10.84 -7.49 6.67
CA VAL A 782 -11.38 -7.20 8.01
C VAL A 782 -12.88 -6.97 8.06
N ALA A 783 -13.61 -7.12 6.95
CA ALA A 783 -15.02 -6.75 6.80
C ALA A 783 -15.95 -7.18 7.97
N ARG A 784 -15.68 -8.36 8.56
CA ARG A 784 -16.44 -8.98 9.66
C ARG A 784 -15.95 -8.64 11.06
N ASP A 785 -14.82 -7.96 11.20
CA ASP A 785 -14.17 -7.75 12.49
C ASP A 785 -14.90 -6.69 13.34
N ASN A 786 -15.24 -5.53 12.75
CA ASN A 786 -15.89 -4.43 13.46
C ASN A 786 -16.80 -3.59 12.53
N PRO A 787 -17.84 -2.91 13.08
CA PRO A 787 -18.51 -1.80 12.42
C PRO A 787 -17.58 -0.60 12.18
N ILE A 788 -17.89 0.24 11.19
CA ILE A 788 -17.15 1.51 10.95
C ILE A 788 -17.26 2.42 12.17
N THR A 789 -18.44 2.51 12.77
CA THR A 789 -18.75 3.37 13.92
C THR A 789 -18.23 2.82 15.26
N THR A 790 -17.22 1.95 15.24
CA THR A 790 -16.63 1.40 16.46
C THR A 790 -15.76 2.48 17.12
N PRO A 791 -15.88 2.70 18.44
CA PRO A 791 -15.00 3.64 19.13
C PRO A 791 -13.55 3.14 19.15
N ALA A 792 -12.60 4.04 19.31
CA ALA A 792 -11.17 3.77 19.22
C ALA A 792 -10.70 2.57 20.06
N TRP A 793 -11.27 2.35 21.25
CA TRP A 793 -10.92 1.25 22.14
C TRP A 793 -11.62 -0.09 21.83
N GLY A 794 -12.55 -0.12 20.89
CA GLY A 794 -13.42 -1.27 20.60
C GLY A 794 -12.93 -2.18 19.47
N PHE A 795 -11.88 -1.79 18.75
CA PHE A 795 -11.40 -2.54 17.59
C PHE A 795 -10.72 -3.85 17.98
N ARG A 796 -10.93 -4.89 17.17
CA ARG A 796 -10.10 -6.08 17.19
C ARG A 796 -8.64 -5.65 16.91
N PRO A 797 -7.63 -6.16 17.65
CA PRO A 797 -6.24 -5.83 17.38
C PRO A 797 -5.88 -6.05 15.90
N GLY A 798 -5.41 -4.98 15.24
CA GLY A 798 -5.03 -4.98 13.82
C GLY A 798 -6.16 -4.70 12.81
N SER A 799 -7.42 -4.54 13.23
CA SER A 799 -8.52 -4.24 12.31
C SER A 799 -8.74 -2.74 12.04
N TYR A 800 -8.23 -1.86 12.91
CA TYR A 800 -8.47 -0.41 12.88
C TYR A 800 -8.33 0.20 11.47
N THR A 801 -7.15 0.10 10.86
CA THR A 801 -6.89 0.69 9.53
C THR A 801 -7.87 0.18 8.47
N GLY A 802 -8.05 -1.14 8.39
CA GLY A 802 -8.93 -1.74 7.38
C GLY A 802 -10.42 -1.45 7.58
N ILE A 803 -10.83 -1.01 8.77
CA ILE A 803 -12.21 -0.62 9.06
C ILE A 803 -12.40 0.89 8.93
N VAL A 804 -11.58 1.67 9.63
CA VAL A 804 -11.76 3.12 9.76
C VAL A 804 -11.45 3.84 8.45
N TYR A 805 -10.41 3.45 7.73
CA TYR A 805 -10.00 4.09 6.48
C TYR A 805 -10.67 3.36 5.31
N ASP A 806 -10.35 2.07 5.18
CA ASP A 806 -10.62 1.31 3.97
C ASP A 806 -12.10 0.96 3.80
N LYS A 807 -12.76 0.43 4.84
CA LYS A 807 -14.20 0.11 4.77
C LYS A 807 -15.04 1.39 4.66
N THR A 808 -14.60 2.49 5.28
CA THR A 808 -15.26 3.80 5.13
C THR A 808 -15.15 4.34 3.71
N ASP A 809 -13.96 4.32 3.11
CA ASP A 809 -13.77 4.77 1.73
C ASP A 809 -14.69 4.00 0.76
N VAL A 810 -14.71 2.67 0.87
CA VAL A 810 -15.53 1.83 -0.02
C VAL A 810 -17.04 1.99 0.26
N ALA A 811 -17.43 2.23 1.52
CA ALA A 811 -18.82 2.54 1.87
C ALA A 811 -19.27 3.89 1.32
N LEU A 812 -18.44 4.95 1.46
CA LEU A 812 -18.71 6.27 0.89
C LEU A 812 -18.69 6.25 -0.63
N GLU A 813 -17.81 5.46 -1.27
CA GLU A 813 -17.84 5.24 -2.71
C GLU A 813 -19.17 4.57 -3.14
N THR A 814 -19.64 3.57 -2.38
CA THR A 814 -20.93 2.91 -2.65
C THR A 814 -22.10 3.90 -2.55
N ILE A 815 -22.12 4.72 -1.50
CA ILE A 815 -23.12 5.79 -1.35
C ILE A 815 -23.00 6.81 -2.50
N GLY A 816 -21.78 7.23 -2.84
CA GLY A 816 -21.50 8.18 -3.91
C GLY A 816 -21.95 7.66 -5.28
N ARG A 817 -21.79 6.37 -5.58
CA ARG A 817 -22.33 5.76 -6.81
C ARG A 817 -23.86 5.67 -6.78
N LEU A 818 -24.45 5.43 -5.60
CA LEU A 818 -25.90 5.38 -5.42
C LEU A 818 -26.56 6.75 -5.65
N ILE A 819 -26.02 7.84 -5.09
CA ILE A 819 -26.65 9.19 -5.13
C ILE A 819 -26.04 10.15 -6.15
N GLY A 820 -24.88 9.80 -6.73
CA GLY A 820 -24.03 10.68 -7.53
C GLY A 820 -22.90 11.28 -6.67
N LYS A 821 -21.65 11.25 -7.18
CA LYS A 821 -20.48 11.74 -6.44
C LYS A 821 -20.59 13.24 -6.13
N GLU A 822 -21.17 14.00 -7.05
CA GLU A 822 -21.43 15.43 -6.88
C GLU A 822 -22.43 15.71 -5.77
N THR A 823 -23.43 14.83 -5.58
CA THR A 823 -24.39 14.92 -4.48
C THR A 823 -23.72 14.60 -3.14
N LEU A 824 -22.81 13.63 -3.11
CA LEU A 824 -22.01 13.34 -1.91
C LEU A 824 -21.07 14.51 -1.58
N ASP A 825 -20.39 15.10 -2.57
CA ASP A 825 -19.58 16.31 -2.39
C ASP A 825 -20.42 17.47 -1.82
N GLN A 826 -21.69 17.62 -2.26
CA GLN A 826 -22.63 18.61 -1.71
C GLN A 826 -23.02 18.28 -0.26
N ALA A 827 -23.21 17.01 0.08
CA ALA A 827 -23.53 16.60 1.45
C ALA A 827 -22.35 16.89 2.39
N LEU A 828 -21.11 16.60 1.97
CA LEU A 828 -19.89 16.95 2.69
C LEU A 828 -19.77 18.46 2.90
N ARG A 829 -20.00 19.25 1.84
CA ARG A 829 -20.04 20.72 1.93
C ARG A 829 -21.06 21.19 2.95
N GLU A 830 -22.27 20.66 2.91
CA GLU A 830 -23.36 21.08 3.79
C GLU A 830 -23.09 20.68 5.25
N TYR A 831 -22.49 19.51 5.46
CA TYR A 831 -22.07 19.04 6.78
C TYR A 831 -21.03 20.00 7.38
N VAL A 832 -19.96 20.28 6.65
CA VAL A 832 -18.94 21.25 7.08
C VAL A 832 -19.54 22.66 7.25
N ARG A 833 -20.46 23.08 6.37
CA ARG A 833 -21.12 24.39 6.48
C ARG A 833 -21.94 24.52 7.77
N ARG A 834 -22.58 23.44 8.24
CA ARG A 834 -23.39 23.42 9.45
C ARG A 834 -22.55 23.31 10.72
N PHE A 835 -21.49 22.51 10.68
CA PHE A 835 -20.79 22.05 11.87
C PHE A 835 -19.32 22.46 11.97
N ARG A 836 -18.80 23.29 11.06
CA ARG A 836 -17.48 23.92 11.24
C ARG A 836 -17.41 24.64 12.59
N PHE A 837 -16.28 24.49 13.27
CA PHE A 837 -15.97 25.04 14.59
C PHE A 837 -16.93 24.55 15.69
N ALA A 838 -17.33 23.28 15.62
CA ALA A 838 -18.20 22.58 16.57
C ALA A 838 -17.70 21.15 16.84
N HIS A 839 -18.54 20.27 17.39
CA HIS A 839 -18.21 18.86 17.65
C HIS A 839 -19.38 17.94 17.24
N PRO A 840 -19.69 17.82 15.94
CA PRO A 840 -20.77 16.96 15.45
C PRO A 840 -20.42 15.47 15.60
N GLY A 841 -21.44 14.62 15.59
CA GLY A 841 -21.30 13.16 15.60
C GLY A 841 -21.87 12.46 14.36
N SER A 842 -21.86 11.12 14.36
CA SER A 842 -22.32 10.32 13.21
C SER A 842 -23.77 10.63 12.81
N ASP A 843 -24.64 10.85 13.80
CA ASP A 843 -26.06 11.16 13.56
C ASP A 843 -26.23 12.48 12.78
N ASP A 844 -25.39 13.48 13.05
CA ASP A 844 -25.38 14.75 12.33
C ASP A 844 -24.96 14.57 10.88
N PHE A 845 -23.90 13.80 10.64
CA PHE A 845 -23.42 13.47 9.30
C PHE A 845 -24.49 12.72 8.49
N PHE A 846 -25.06 11.65 9.06
CA PHE A 846 -26.07 10.85 8.36
C PHE A 846 -27.36 11.64 8.14
N ALA A 847 -27.75 12.54 9.04
CA ALA A 847 -28.89 13.42 8.83
C ALA A 847 -28.67 14.34 7.61
N VAL A 848 -27.50 14.97 7.50
CA VAL A 848 -27.15 15.81 6.33
C VAL A 848 -27.10 14.98 5.05
N LEU A 849 -26.53 13.79 5.10
CA LEU A 849 -26.43 12.89 3.95
C LEU A 849 -27.81 12.45 3.45
N VAL A 850 -28.69 12.01 4.35
CA VAL A 850 -30.08 11.61 4.02
C VAL A 850 -30.85 12.81 3.47
N GLU A 851 -30.73 13.98 4.09
CA GLU A 851 -31.41 15.20 3.65
C GLU A 851 -30.97 15.61 2.24
N THR A 852 -29.66 15.61 1.98
CA THR A 852 -29.09 16.01 0.69
C THR A 852 -29.44 15.01 -0.40
N ALA A 853 -29.34 13.71 -0.10
CA ALA A 853 -29.74 12.64 -1.01
C ALA A 853 -31.23 12.70 -1.37
N GLY A 854 -32.11 12.91 -0.39
CA GLY A 854 -33.55 13.03 -0.60
C GLY A 854 -33.94 14.25 -1.45
N ARG A 855 -33.19 15.36 -1.35
CA ARG A 855 -33.35 16.53 -2.22
C ARG A 855 -32.89 16.25 -3.65
N ALA A 856 -31.76 15.59 -3.82
CA ALA A 856 -31.21 15.27 -5.15
C ALA A 856 -32.00 14.17 -5.87
N ARG A 857 -32.55 13.20 -5.13
CA ARG A 857 -33.38 12.10 -5.63
C ARG A 857 -34.63 11.91 -4.76
N PRO A 858 -35.73 12.62 -5.05
CA PRO A 858 -36.98 12.48 -4.32
C PRO A 858 -37.45 11.02 -4.28
N GLY A 859 -37.74 10.51 -3.08
CA GLY A 859 -38.19 9.13 -2.85
C GLY A 859 -37.07 8.13 -2.53
N LEU A 860 -35.79 8.51 -2.62
CA LEU A 860 -34.68 7.70 -2.13
C LEU A 860 -34.52 7.86 -0.61
N ASP A 861 -34.57 6.74 0.12
CA ASP A 861 -34.23 6.68 1.54
C ASP A 861 -32.90 5.95 1.72
N LEU A 862 -31.89 6.64 2.27
CA LEU A 862 -30.57 6.07 2.51
C LEU A 862 -30.47 5.28 3.82
N ARG A 863 -31.42 5.41 4.75
CA ARG A 863 -31.36 4.73 6.05
C ARG A 863 -31.20 3.20 5.95
N PRO A 864 -31.88 2.50 5.01
CA PRO A 864 -31.67 1.06 4.81
C PRO A 864 -30.26 0.68 4.32
N PHE A 865 -29.51 1.63 3.75
CA PHE A 865 -28.13 1.44 3.32
C PHE A 865 -27.15 1.77 4.44
N ILE A 866 -27.37 2.89 5.14
CA ILE A 866 -26.49 3.35 6.23
C ILE A 866 -26.35 2.27 7.31
N GLN A 867 -27.45 1.66 7.73
CA GLN A 867 -27.45 0.69 8.82
C GLN A 867 -26.51 -0.50 8.57
N PRO A 868 -26.65 -1.29 7.48
CA PRO A 868 -25.76 -2.43 7.25
C PRO A 868 -24.32 -2.01 6.87
N LEU A 869 -24.12 -0.87 6.21
CA LEU A 869 -22.79 -0.47 5.73
C LEU A 869 -21.89 0.09 6.86
N PHE A 870 -22.45 0.94 7.74
CA PHE A 870 -21.68 1.63 8.78
C PHE A 870 -21.76 0.97 10.15
N TYR A 871 -22.95 0.52 10.55
CA TYR A 871 -23.18 -0.12 11.85
C TYR A 871 -23.06 -1.65 11.82
N GLY A 872 -22.91 -2.24 10.63
CA GLY A 872 -22.86 -3.69 10.42
C GLY A 872 -21.45 -4.27 10.22
N THR A 873 -21.33 -5.58 10.45
CA THR A 873 -20.15 -6.40 10.17
C THR A 873 -20.36 -7.40 9.02
N GLY A 874 -21.51 -7.32 8.33
CA GLY A 874 -21.79 -8.20 7.21
C GLY A 874 -20.88 -7.91 6.01
N ARG A 875 -20.72 -8.89 5.14
CA ARG A 875 -20.11 -8.72 3.81
C ARG A 875 -21.21 -8.43 2.78
N LEU A 876 -20.89 -7.59 1.82
CA LEU A 876 -21.71 -7.39 0.63
C LEU A 876 -21.14 -8.26 -0.49
N ASP A 877 -21.97 -9.15 -1.03
CA ASP A 877 -21.64 -10.00 -2.17
C ASP A 877 -22.96 -10.43 -2.82
N PHE A 878 -23.09 -10.17 -4.11
CA PHE A 878 -24.21 -10.59 -4.95
C PHE A 878 -23.66 -11.50 -6.04
N ALA A 879 -24.48 -12.37 -6.61
CA ALA A 879 -24.02 -13.24 -7.68
C ALA A 879 -25.15 -13.60 -8.64
N VAL A 880 -24.82 -13.79 -9.91
CA VAL A 880 -25.67 -14.54 -10.84
C VAL A 880 -25.29 -16.01 -10.71
N ALA A 881 -26.02 -16.76 -9.89
CA ALA A 881 -25.72 -18.16 -9.59
C ALA A 881 -25.99 -19.11 -10.77
N SER A 882 -26.97 -18.80 -11.63
CA SER A 882 -27.27 -19.62 -12.80
C SER A 882 -27.93 -18.85 -13.92
N LEU A 883 -27.56 -19.17 -15.17
CA LEU A 883 -28.24 -18.77 -16.38
C LEU A 883 -28.42 -20.01 -17.28
N LYS A 884 -29.66 -20.32 -17.64
CA LYS A 884 -30.00 -21.44 -18.53
C LYS A 884 -31.05 -20.96 -19.54
N SER A 885 -30.96 -21.45 -20.76
CA SER A 885 -32.00 -21.26 -21.77
C SER A 885 -32.23 -22.55 -22.53
N ARG A 886 -33.49 -22.96 -22.66
CA ARG A 886 -33.89 -24.18 -23.37
C ARG A 886 -35.05 -23.88 -24.31
N GLU A 887 -35.12 -24.60 -25.43
CA GLU A 887 -36.28 -24.53 -26.32
C GLU A 887 -37.53 -25.00 -25.57
N ALA A 888 -38.56 -24.17 -25.56
CA ALA A 888 -39.83 -24.42 -24.90
C ALA A 888 -40.49 -25.62 -25.58
N LYS A 889 -40.69 -26.70 -24.82
CA LYS A 889 -41.45 -27.86 -25.31
C LYS A 889 -42.94 -27.57 -25.14
N ALA A 890 -43.75 -27.91 -26.15
CA ALA A 890 -45.21 -27.87 -26.02
C ALA A 890 -45.65 -28.56 -24.73
N PRO A 891 -46.55 -27.95 -23.92
CA PRO A 891 -46.91 -28.48 -22.62
C PRO A 891 -47.45 -29.91 -22.75
N ARG A 892 -46.72 -30.89 -22.22
CA ARG A 892 -47.25 -32.23 -21.98
C ARG A 892 -48.01 -32.17 -20.66
N GLY A 893 -49.32 -32.40 -20.72
CA GLY A 893 -50.30 -32.04 -19.69
C GLY A 893 -50.04 -32.53 -18.26
N LEU A 894 -50.79 -31.89 -17.35
CA LEU A 894 -50.93 -32.05 -15.90
C LEU A 894 -49.65 -31.84 -15.07
N VAL A 895 -49.26 -30.57 -14.91
CA VAL A 895 -48.43 -30.13 -13.78
C VAL A 895 -49.37 -29.71 -12.64
N PRO A 896 -49.27 -30.30 -11.43
CA PRO A 896 -50.10 -29.89 -10.30
C PRO A 896 -49.73 -28.47 -9.82
N PRO A 897 -50.66 -27.73 -9.21
CA PRO A 897 -50.46 -26.35 -8.83
C PRO A 897 -49.56 -26.27 -7.59
N SER A 898 -48.28 -25.93 -7.79
CA SER A 898 -47.51 -25.01 -6.95
C SER A 898 -46.05 -24.95 -7.44
N ARG A 899 -45.77 -24.04 -8.39
CA ARG A 899 -44.46 -23.40 -8.49
C ARG A 899 -44.67 -21.97 -7.98
N ALA A 900 -43.87 -21.58 -6.99
CA ALA A 900 -44.11 -20.42 -6.13
C ALA A 900 -44.51 -19.14 -6.88
N GLY A 901 -45.72 -18.63 -6.60
CA GLY A 901 -46.06 -17.20 -6.74
C GLY A 901 -46.97 -16.75 -7.89
N LEU A 902 -47.54 -17.63 -8.72
CA LEU A 902 -48.43 -17.20 -9.82
C LEU A 902 -49.85 -17.77 -9.66
N GLU A 903 -50.86 -16.91 -9.81
CA GLU A 903 -52.28 -17.26 -9.96
C GLU A 903 -52.48 -18.10 -11.25
N PRO A 904 -53.41 -19.07 -11.30
CA PRO A 904 -53.59 -19.95 -12.46
C PRO A 904 -54.18 -19.19 -13.65
N LEU A 905 -53.48 -19.19 -14.79
CA LEU A 905 -54.04 -18.78 -16.07
C LEU A 905 -54.82 -19.94 -16.69
N ASP A 906 -56.15 -19.84 -16.70
CA ASP A 906 -57.04 -20.78 -17.40
C ASP A 906 -57.02 -20.47 -18.90
N ARG A 907 -56.22 -21.20 -19.68
CA ARG A 907 -56.25 -21.16 -21.16
C ARG A 907 -56.81 -22.46 -21.71
N ARG A 908 -58.13 -22.61 -21.62
CA ARG A 908 -58.88 -23.55 -22.48
C ARG A 908 -59.32 -22.81 -23.75
N GLY A 909 -58.65 -23.05 -24.87
CA GLY A 909 -59.28 -22.79 -26.17
C GLY A 909 -58.44 -22.23 -27.33
N GLU A 910 -57.12 -22.40 -27.40
CA GLU A 910 -56.37 -21.95 -28.59
C GLU A 910 -55.79 -23.13 -29.40
N THR A 911 -56.24 -23.17 -30.66
CA THR A 911 -55.85 -24.06 -31.75
C THR A 911 -54.35 -23.99 -32.03
N PRO A 912 -53.67 -25.07 -32.48
CA PRO A 912 -52.24 -25.03 -32.76
C PRO A 912 -51.94 -24.05 -33.90
N LEU A 913 -51.22 -22.98 -33.58
CA LEU A 913 -50.70 -22.06 -34.59
C LEU A 913 -49.60 -22.74 -35.40
N ASP A 914 -49.81 -22.72 -36.71
CA ASP A 914 -48.89 -23.15 -37.76
C ASP A 914 -47.70 -22.16 -37.84
N GLY A 915 -46.47 -22.66 -38.02
CA GLY A 915 -45.31 -21.82 -38.42
C GLY A 915 -44.43 -21.18 -37.34
N SER A 916 -43.57 -21.99 -36.72
CA SER A 916 -42.11 -21.76 -36.56
C SER A 916 -41.55 -20.41 -36.04
N SER A 917 -41.92 -19.93 -34.86
CA SER A 917 -40.95 -19.23 -34.01
C SER A 917 -40.53 -20.15 -32.86
N LYS A 918 -39.22 -20.43 -32.75
CA LYS A 918 -38.70 -21.23 -31.64
C LYS A 918 -38.86 -20.40 -30.37
N GLN A 919 -39.76 -20.81 -29.49
CA GLN A 919 -39.83 -20.21 -28.17
C GLN A 919 -38.80 -20.85 -27.24
N TYR A 920 -38.23 -20.05 -26.37
CA TYR A 920 -37.22 -20.42 -25.40
C TYR A 920 -37.70 -20.05 -24.00
N GLU A 921 -37.55 -20.98 -23.07
CA GLU A 921 -37.70 -20.77 -21.63
C GLU A 921 -36.30 -20.51 -21.05
N SER A 922 -36.08 -19.29 -20.58
CA SER A 922 -34.83 -18.88 -19.95
C SER A 922 -35.01 -18.73 -18.44
N GLU A 923 -34.10 -19.29 -17.67
CA GLU A 923 -34.06 -19.26 -16.20
C GLU A 923 -32.80 -18.51 -15.75
N VAL A 924 -32.98 -17.49 -14.91
CA VAL A 924 -31.90 -16.76 -14.24
C VAL A 924 -32.07 -16.94 -12.74
N ILE A 925 -31.05 -17.46 -12.07
CA ILE A 925 -31.00 -17.56 -10.61
C ILE A 925 -29.95 -16.57 -10.11
N VAL A 926 -30.36 -15.65 -9.26
CA VAL A 926 -29.47 -14.74 -8.54
C VAL A 926 -29.38 -15.15 -7.08
N ALA A 927 -28.26 -14.84 -6.45
CA ALA A 927 -27.97 -15.17 -5.07
C ALA A 927 -27.27 -14.00 -4.37
N ARG A 928 -27.29 -14.04 -3.04
CA ARG A 928 -26.63 -13.10 -2.15
C ARG A 928 -25.80 -13.92 -1.16
N PRO A 929 -24.55 -14.27 -1.53
CA PRO A 929 -23.69 -15.02 -0.63
C PRO A 929 -23.26 -14.21 0.60
N GLY A 930 -23.25 -12.88 0.50
CA GLY A 930 -22.95 -11.96 1.61
C GLY A 930 -24.10 -11.79 2.60
N GLU A 931 -23.82 -11.33 3.81
CA GLU A 931 -24.81 -11.12 4.88
C GLU A 931 -25.57 -9.80 4.77
N ILE A 932 -25.02 -8.79 4.08
CA ILE A 932 -25.68 -7.48 3.91
C ILE A 932 -26.88 -7.62 2.95
N VAL A 933 -28.05 -7.14 3.39
CA VAL A 933 -29.30 -7.14 2.61
C VAL A 933 -29.50 -5.75 2.00
N LEU A 934 -29.41 -5.64 0.69
CA LEU A 934 -29.70 -4.40 -0.06
C LEU A 934 -30.50 -4.71 -1.33
N PRO A 935 -31.37 -3.78 -1.78
CA PRO A 935 -32.06 -3.94 -3.05
C PRO A 935 -31.09 -3.80 -4.23
N VAL A 936 -31.22 -4.62 -5.27
CA VAL A 936 -30.30 -4.60 -6.41
C VAL A 936 -31.06 -4.79 -7.72
N GLU A 937 -30.55 -4.15 -8.78
CA GLU A 937 -31.08 -4.28 -10.14
C GLU A 937 -30.40 -5.46 -10.84
N ILE A 938 -31.18 -6.17 -11.66
CA ILE A 938 -30.68 -7.25 -12.53
C ILE A 938 -31.02 -6.89 -13.97
N LEU A 939 -30.05 -7.01 -14.86
CA LEU A 939 -30.22 -6.81 -16.30
C LEU A 939 -30.06 -8.14 -17.02
N VAL A 940 -31.09 -8.57 -17.75
CA VAL A 940 -31.06 -9.75 -18.62
C VAL A 940 -31.11 -9.30 -20.07
N LYS A 941 -30.12 -9.71 -20.86
CA LYS A 941 -30.02 -9.41 -22.30
C LYS A 941 -30.28 -10.66 -23.11
N PHE A 942 -31.04 -10.51 -24.19
CA PHE A 942 -31.42 -11.60 -25.09
C PHE A 942 -30.67 -11.51 -26.43
N GLU A 943 -30.59 -12.63 -27.15
CA GLU A 943 -29.85 -12.70 -28.42
C GLU A 943 -30.41 -11.82 -29.54
N ASP A 944 -31.69 -11.44 -29.45
CA ASP A 944 -32.37 -10.51 -30.35
C ASP A 944 -32.08 -9.03 -30.01
N GLY A 945 -31.29 -8.76 -28.97
CA GLY A 945 -30.98 -7.43 -28.46
C GLY A 945 -32.00 -6.89 -27.46
N ALA A 946 -33.05 -7.63 -27.11
CA ALA A 946 -33.98 -7.21 -26.08
C ALA A 946 -33.30 -7.20 -24.69
N GLU A 947 -33.67 -6.21 -23.86
CA GLU A 947 -33.19 -6.09 -22.49
C GLU A 947 -34.38 -6.07 -21.52
N VAL A 948 -34.24 -6.77 -20.40
CA VAL A 948 -35.21 -6.77 -19.29
C VAL A 948 -34.49 -6.39 -18.01
N ARG A 949 -35.03 -5.40 -17.30
CA ARG A 949 -34.55 -4.98 -15.98
C ARG A 949 -35.50 -5.49 -14.91
N GLU A 950 -34.95 -6.18 -13.93
CA GLU A 950 -35.65 -6.69 -12.76
C GLU A 950 -35.10 -6.04 -11.49
N SER A 951 -35.90 -6.07 -10.42
CA SER A 951 -35.47 -5.67 -9.09
C SER A 951 -35.62 -6.81 -8.09
N TRP A 952 -34.64 -6.93 -7.21
CA TRP A 952 -34.64 -7.86 -6.09
C TRP A 952 -34.30 -7.12 -4.81
N ASP A 953 -35.08 -7.33 -3.75
CA ASP A 953 -34.87 -6.67 -2.45
C ASP A 953 -33.71 -7.27 -1.63
N GLY A 954 -33.14 -8.39 -2.08
CA GLY A 954 -32.05 -9.10 -1.43
C GLY A 954 -32.42 -9.80 -0.12
N ARG A 955 -33.71 -9.84 0.28
CA ARG A 955 -34.11 -10.42 1.58
C ARG A 955 -33.94 -11.92 1.61
N ASP A 956 -34.48 -12.59 0.59
CA ASP A 956 -34.18 -14.00 0.34
C ASP A 956 -32.69 -14.13 -0.01
N THR A 957 -32.07 -15.28 0.26
CA THR A 957 -30.66 -15.51 -0.11
C THR A 957 -30.47 -15.81 -1.60
N TRP A 958 -31.55 -16.11 -2.30
CA TRP A 958 -31.58 -16.32 -3.74
C TRP A 958 -32.97 -16.03 -4.31
N LYS A 959 -33.04 -15.72 -5.61
CA LYS A 959 -34.29 -15.55 -6.35
C LYS A 959 -34.16 -16.10 -7.76
N ARG A 960 -35.25 -16.65 -8.29
CA ARG A 960 -35.34 -17.14 -9.66
C ARG A 960 -36.25 -16.25 -10.50
N PHE A 961 -35.78 -15.89 -11.68
CA PHE A 961 -36.52 -15.24 -12.75
C PHE A 961 -36.67 -16.20 -13.92
N THR A 962 -37.83 -16.15 -14.58
CA THR A 962 -38.14 -17.02 -15.72
C THR A 962 -38.76 -16.20 -16.85
N TYR A 963 -38.29 -16.42 -18.07
CA TYR A 963 -38.68 -15.69 -19.26
C TYR A 963 -39.07 -16.66 -20.38
N GLU A 964 -40.21 -16.43 -21.02
CA GLU A 964 -40.64 -17.15 -22.21
C GLU A 964 -40.59 -16.17 -23.41
N ARG A 965 -39.65 -16.38 -24.34
CA ARG A 965 -39.38 -15.47 -25.48
C ARG A 965 -38.92 -16.22 -26.72
N GLU A 966 -38.95 -15.57 -27.88
CA GLU A 966 -38.45 -16.13 -29.16
C GLU A 966 -36.91 -16.17 -29.26
N ALA A 967 -36.22 -15.49 -28.34
CA ALA A 967 -34.77 -15.47 -28.23
C ALA A 967 -34.30 -16.02 -26.88
N ARG A 968 -33.11 -16.63 -26.86
CA ARG A 968 -32.47 -17.09 -25.62
C ARG A 968 -31.95 -15.89 -24.83
N ALA A 969 -31.97 -15.99 -23.50
CA ALA A 969 -31.21 -15.07 -22.66
C ALA A 969 -29.71 -15.28 -22.91
N ALA A 970 -29.05 -14.28 -23.49
CA ALA A 970 -27.65 -14.29 -23.84
C ALA A 970 -26.76 -14.01 -22.63
N SER A 971 -27.18 -13.09 -21.74
CA SER A 971 -26.49 -12.78 -20.50
C SER A 971 -27.44 -12.29 -19.40
N ALA A 972 -26.99 -12.40 -18.17
CA ALA A 972 -27.61 -11.78 -16.99
C ALA A 972 -26.51 -11.12 -16.15
N GLU A 973 -26.83 -9.98 -15.56
CA GLU A 973 -25.91 -9.17 -14.75
C GLU A 973 -26.66 -8.61 -13.54
N ILE A 974 -26.09 -8.75 -12.35
CA ILE A 974 -26.57 -8.12 -11.11
C ILE A 974 -25.72 -6.88 -10.85
N ASP A 975 -26.36 -5.80 -10.40
CA ASP A 975 -25.75 -4.47 -10.29
C ASP A 975 -25.06 -4.00 -11.59
N PRO A 976 -25.80 -3.93 -12.73
CA PRO A 976 -25.24 -3.48 -14.01
C PRO A 976 -24.73 -2.03 -13.98
N GLY A 977 -25.15 -1.24 -12.98
CA GLY A 977 -24.66 0.12 -12.74
C GLY A 977 -23.33 0.17 -11.96
N GLY A 978 -22.89 -0.96 -11.39
CA GLY A 978 -21.71 -1.03 -10.53
C GLY A 978 -21.81 -0.15 -9.28
N ILE A 979 -23.01 0.01 -8.74
CA ILE A 979 -23.30 0.85 -7.57
C ILE A 979 -22.56 0.33 -6.34
N TYR A 980 -22.52 -1.00 -6.15
CA TYR A 980 -22.02 -1.64 -4.95
C TYR A 980 -20.50 -1.84 -5.01
N ALA A 981 -19.77 -0.76 -4.74
CA ALA A 981 -18.32 -0.78 -4.69
C ALA A 981 -17.78 -1.71 -3.58
N MET A 982 -18.57 -1.93 -2.52
CA MET A 982 -18.30 -2.88 -1.42
C MET A 982 -18.51 -4.36 -1.78
N ASP A 983 -19.01 -4.67 -2.98
CA ASP A 983 -19.17 -6.04 -3.43
C ASP A 983 -17.80 -6.73 -3.53
N LEU A 984 -17.64 -7.83 -2.79
CA LEU A 984 -16.37 -8.53 -2.65
C LEU A 984 -15.96 -9.33 -3.89
N ASP A 985 -16.91 -9.74 -4.74
CA ASP A 985 -16.61 -10.58 -5.90
C ASP A 985 -17.45 -10.21 -7.12
N ARG A 986 -17.10 -9.09 -7.77
CA ARG A 986 -17.79 -8.66 -8.98
C ARG A 986 -17.57 -9.59 -10.18
N THR A 987 -16.69 -10.59 -10.06
CA THR A 987 -16.48 -11.56 -11.16
C THR A 987 -17.67 -12.51 -11.33
N ASN A 988 -18.43 -12.73 -10.25
CA ASN A 988 -19.61 -13.59 -10.24
C ASN A 988 -20.92 -12.80 -10.49
N ASN A 989 -20.84 -11.47 -10.63
CA ASN A 989 -22.00 -10.59 -10.84
C ASN A 989 -22.64 -10.74 -12.23
N SER A 990 -22.07 -11.56 -13.11
CA SER A 990 -22.66 -11.79 -14.42
C SER A 990 -22.43 -13.20 -14.92
N LEU A 991 -23.38 -13.67 -15.73
CA LEU A 991 -23.26 -14.90 -16.49
C LEU A 991 -23.67 -14.67 -17.95
N THR A 992 -22.92 -15.25 -18.88
CA THR A 992 -23.26 -15.44 -20.29
C THR A 992 -23.69 -16.87 -20.51
N LEU A 993 -24.67 -17.06 -21.40
CA LEU A 993 -25.18 -18.40 -21.74
C LEU A 993 -24.08 -19.23 -22.41
N ASP A 994 -23.42 -18.62 -23.39
CA ASP A 994 -22.32 -19.22 -24.11
C ASP A 994 -20.97 -18.85 -23.47
N ARG A 995 -20.09 -19.85 -23.39
CA ARG A 995 -18.75 -19.71 -22.82
C ARG A 995 -17.81 -19.07 -23.84
N ASN A 996 -17.03 -18.06 -23.44
CA ASN A 996 -16.08 -17.39 -24.31
C ASN A 996 -14.62 -17.67 -23.91
N GLN A 997 -14.07 -18.77 -24.45
CA GLN A 997 -12.67 -19.15 -24.20
C GLN A 997 -11.65 -18.17 -24.78
N ARG A 998 -12.00 -17.40 -25.81
CA ARG A 998 -11.09 -16.41 -26.41
C ARG A 998 -10.85 -15.22 -25.48
N ALA A 999 -11.85 -14.89 -24.66
CA ALA A 999 -11.80 -13.75 -23.77
C ALA A 999 -10.77 -13.92 -22.63
N ILE A 1000 -10.59 -15.16 -22.16
CA ILE A 1000 -9.70 -15.49 -21.04
C ILE A 1000 -8.31 -15.97 -21.47
N ALA A 1001 -8.11 -16.27 -22.76
CA ALA A 1001 -6.84 -16.73 -23.30
C ALA A 1001 -5.64 -15.81 -22.96
N PRO A 1002 -5.74 -14.47 -23.00
CA PRO A 1002 -4.65 -13.61 -22.56
C PRO A 1002 -4.23 -13.91 -21.12
N LEU A 1003 -5.18 -13.99 -20.18
CA LEU A 1003 -4.90 -14.18 -18.76
C LEU A 1003 -4.22 -15.54 -18.48
N VAL A 1004 -4.70 -16.60 -19.13
CA VAL A 1004 -4.12 -17.94 -19.03
C VAL A 1004 -2.69 -17.98 -19.58
N LEU A 1005 -2.43 -17.32 -20.71
CA LEU A 1005 -1.10 -17.26 -21.32
C LEU A 1005 -0.11 -16.42 -20.50
N HIS A 1006 -0.57 -15.32 -19.89
CA HIS A 1006 0.24 -14.55 -18.96
C HIS A 1006 0.63 -15.39 -17.74
N TRP A 1007 -0.31 -16.15 -17.17
CA TRP A 1007 -0.02 -17.07 -16.08
C TRP A 1007 0.99 -18.16 -16.49
N LEU A 1008 0.83 -18.76 -17.67
CA LEU A 1008 1.80 -19.72 -18.21
C LEU A 1008 3.20 -19.12 -18.30
N PHE A 1009 3.32 -17.89 -18.81
CA PHE A 1009 4.59 -17.19 -18.89
C PHE A 1009 5.22 -16.96 -17.51
N LEU A 1010 4.43 -16.56 -16.50
CA LEU A 1010 4.92 -16.42 -15.12
C LEU A 1010 5.49 -17.74 -14.60
N VAL A 1011 4.75 -18.83 -14.75
CA VAL A 1011 5.23 -20.17 -14.36
C VAL A 1011 6.53 -20.54 -15.10
N GLN A 1012 6.63 -20.28 -16.40
CA GLN A 1012 7.86 -20.51 -17.16
C GLN A 1012 9.07 -19.74 -16.58
N ASN A 1013 8.86 -18.48 -16.21
CA ASN A 1013 9.89 -17.64 -15.59
C ASN A 1013 10.31 -18.16 -14.21
N GLU A 1014 9.36 -18.58 -13.37
CA GLU A 1014 9.65 -19.16 -12.06
C GLU A 1014 10.45 -20.47 -12.18
N LEU A 1015 10.02 -21.36 -13.07
CA LEU A 1015 10.76 -22.57 -13.40
C LEU A 1015 12.18 -22.25 -13.86
N HIS A 1016 12.34 -21.24 -14.73
CA HIS A 1016 13.65 -20.84 -15.22
C HIS A 1016 14.52 -20.20 -14.12
N LEU A 1017 13.95 -19.38 -13.24
CA LEU A 1017 14.64 -18.77 -12.11
C LEU A 1017 15.15 -19.85 -11.13
N ALA A 1018 14.27 -20.76 -10.71
CA ALA A 1018 14.64 -21.87 -9.85
C ALA A 1018 15.71 -22.74 -10.49
N SER A 1019 15.62 -22.96 -11.81
CA SER A 1019 16.64 -23.68 -12.56
C SER A 1019 17.99 -22.97 -12.59
N SER A 1020 18.02 -21.65 -12.54
CA SER A 1020 19.25 -20.84 -12.60
C SER A 1020 19.90 -20.66 -11.22
N LEU A 1021 19.10 -20.68 -10.15
CA LEU A 1021 19.57 -20.63 -8.76
C LEU A 1021 20.14 -21.98 -8.30
N LEU A 1022 19.54 -23.09 -8.74
CA LEU A 1022 20.01 -24.45 -8.48
C LEU A 1022 21.05 -24.84 -9.49
#